data_AF-A0A729GLB9-F1
#
_entry.id   AF-A0A729GLB9-F1
#
_cell.length_a   1.000
_cell.length_b   1.000
_cell.length_c   1.000
_cell.angle_alpha   90.00
_cell.angle_beta   90.00
_cell.angle_gamma   90.00
#
_symmetry.space_group_name_H-M   'P 1'
#
loop_
_entity.id
_entity.type
_entity.pdbx_description
1 polymer ?
#
loop_
_entity_poly.entity_id
_entity_poly.type
_entity_poly.pdbx_seq_one_letter_code
_entity_poly.pdbx_strand_id
1 'polypeptide(L)'
;KTTLLKLRQVYARSSARDSQISDESDSREPAFFQRQLLVSFEKEDVSAAYAIDEGEIPFGFEFLSKVTLRDINFGKMADDANELMIAGEAKKRTGFKVCLGCGMVQRPRDHEPRHDLSCKYRAEPEKAKFEDYLYLYRQLESEALRILLPVTSYSNDRVVEASLGAAIQLGLKHYFKGNVDHLKGVVYREPENEGESWRQYLVIYDTVPGGTGSLKELMRTPDNLLKLLELAYKALVECSCNHDTHKDGCYRCVYAYRDRGRMKYVSRDQARLLLAKILKASAAIRVIDSIKNISLDAMMGSELEKRFIHCLQDNKNFLVSRSYAHQNAGWIINTRTEPAMSWHLKAQVDLGVKEGVGILSRPDYVLYPLMQSEKIKPVAIFLDGFAFHKDSVSDDVQKRQAIKDSGNFWVWTVTWADLQEQGIKHVQNVMGLGHNPDMKQPKFYNPFHDTNFATLEGSFRERNSFALLLDYLSDPGNKTLLWQKMAAAFAWVWLDPKKSQDTGAKQKYAYEMQENASAYRLNALLPDEPFVFGGLLDSCSSSQQFIELAAVVPQQAIKSTTSIEQMRNWLRLHICFDDRYSQDNGYEAGFNGFWWMVNLLQFLPDMTFTSRKAVHLPQKPEAVKMQTSVVVDIQPDESWAEILEFGLLGAEEIALLQSLSLPAPTVGYELQDDDGEIIAEADLAWPLQKQALIIDNQEFTALFASKGWHVAFGPIDENTLQHLSGGDK
;
A
#
# COMPACT_ATOMS: atom_id res chain seq x y z
N LYS A 1 28.50 -9.60 21.72
CA LYS A 1 28.92 -10.86 21.07
C LYS A 1 28.20 -11.99 21.78
N THR A 2 27.54 -12.88 21.05
CA THR A 2 26.72 -13.95 21.64
C THR A 2 27.22 -15.29 21.14
N THR A 3 27.34 -16.27 22.04
CA THR A 3 28.01 -17.55 21.76
C THR A 3 27.00 -18.62 21.34
N LEU A 4 27.22 -19.22 20.17
CA LEU A 4 26.42 -20.34 19.64
C LEU A 4 27.21 -21.64 19.77
N LEU A 5 26.61 -22.66 20.40
CA LEU A 5 27.28 -23.94 20.65
C LEU A 5 26.45 -25.12 20.12
N LYS A 6 27.11 -25.99 19.35
CA LYS A 6 26.49 -27.20 18.79
C LYS A 6 26.25 -28.19 19.92
N LEU A 7 24.98 -28.54 20.14
CA LEU A 7 24.61 -29.52 21.15
C LEU A 7 25.14 -30.90 20.73
N ARG A 8 26.03 -31.47 21.54
CA ARG A 8 26.57 -32.84 21.33
C ARG A 8 25.90 -33.86 22.24
N GLN A 9 25.78 -33.53 23.53
CA GLN A 9 25.27 -34.45 24.54
C GLN A 9 24.57 -33.67 25.66
N VAL A 10 23.56 -34.29 26.26
CA VAL A 10 22.85 -33.76 27.43
C VAL A 10 22.88 -34.81 28.52
N TYR A 11 23.25 -34.41 29.73
CA TYR A 11 23.15 -35.24 30.93
C TYR A 11 22.12 -34.62 31.87
N ALA A 12 21.15 -35.42 32.31
CA ALA A 12 20.25 -35.04 33.38
C ALA A 12 20.76 -35.67 34.70
N ARG A 13 20.91 -34.85 35.74
CA ARG A 13 21.27 -35.30 37.09
C ARG A 13 20.21 -34.80 38.06
N SER A 14 19.66 -35.70 38.85
CA SER A 14 18.72 -35.40 39.94
C SER A 14 19.22 -36.07 41.22
N SER A 15 18.86 -35.53 42.38
CA SER A 15 19.12 -36.24 43.64
C SER A 15 18.21 -37.47 43.71
N ALA A 16 18.64 -38.52 44.41
CA ALA A 16 17.83 -39.73 44.56
C ALA A 16 16.45 -39.42 45.17
N ARG A 17 16.42 -38.48 46.14
CA ARG A 17 15.19 -37.99 46.78
C ARG A 17 14.25 -37.27 45.80
N ASP A 18 14.79 -36.39 44.96
CA ASP A 18 13.98 -35.61 43.99
C ASP A 18 13.60 -36.40 42.73
N SER A 19 14.23 -37.55 42.52
CA SER A 19 13.91 -38.49 41.43
C SER A 19 12.82 -39.50 41.79
N GLN A 20 12.44 -39.58 43.08
CA GLN A 20 11.35 -40.45 43.51
C GLN A 20 10.01 -39.84 43.08
N ILE A 21 9.18 -40.66 42.46
CA ILE A 21 7.84 -40.28 42.03
C ILE A 21 6.98 -40.16 43.30
N SER A 22 6.48 -38.97 43.62
CA SER A 22 5.48 -38.75 44.66
C SER A 22 4.10 -38.54 44.03
N ASP A 23 3.04 -38.98 44.73
CA ASP A 23 1.64 -38.79 44.31
C ASP A 23 1.15 -37.32 44.44
N GLU A 24 2.04 -36.39 44.79
CA GLU A 24 1.69 -34.99 45.07
C GLU A 24 1.52 -34.13 43.79
N SER A 25 1.96 -34.62 42.61
CA SER A 25 1.64 -33.97 41.34
C SER A 25 1.67 -34.95 40.16
N ASP A 26 0.51 -35.27 39.60
CA ASP A 26 0.37 -36.06 38.36
C ASP A 26 0.69 -35.22 37.09
N SER A 27 0.78 -33.90 37.24
CA SER A 27 1.00 -32.96 36.14
C SER A 27 2.50 -32.74 35.88
N ARG A 28 3.03 -33.39 34.84
CA ARG A 28 4.24 -32.92 34.16
C ARG A 28 3.99 -31.50 33.64
N GLU A 29 4.51 -30.48 34.31
CA GLU A 29 4.40 -29.11 33.81
C GLU A 29 5.19 -28.96 32.50
N PRO A 30 4.54 -28.65 31.36
CA PRO A 30 5.25 -28.45 30.10
C PRO A 30 6.03 -27.14 30.18
N ALA A 31 7.36 -27.24 30.11
CA ALA A 31 8.23 -26.08 29.96
C ALA A 31 8.34 -25.68 28.48
N PHE A 32 7.91 -24.47 28.14
CA PHE A 32 8.01 -23.93 26.78
C PHE A 32 9.36 -23.22 26.58
N PHE A 33 10.04 -23.56 25.49
CA PHE A 33 11.30 -22.93 25.07
C PHE A 33 11.11 -22.25 23.73
N GLN A 34 11.75 -21.10 23.55
CA GLN A 34 11.80 -20.39 22.28
C GLN A 34 12.80 -21.09 21.36
N ARG A 35 12.31 -21.67 20.26
CA ARG A 35 13.15 -22.30 19.23
C ARG A 35 12.93 -21.63 17.88
N GLN A 36 13.99 -21.55 17.08
CA GLN A 36 13.92 -21.05 15.71
C GLN A 36 14.78 -21.96 14.82
N LEU A 37 14.21 -22.40 13.70
CA LEU A 37 14.92 -23.16 12.68
C LEU A 37 15.43 -22.18 11.61
N LEU A 38 16.74 -22.13 11.42
CA LEU A 38 17.37 -21.35 10.36
C LEU A 38 17.79 -22.25 9.21
N VAL A 39 17.57 -21.78 7.99
CA VAL A 39 17.89 -22.48 6.74
C VAL A 39 19.09 -21.78 6.09
N SER A 40 20.05 -22.55 5.58
CA SER A 40 21.21 -22.02 4.83
C SER A 40 21.64 -23.03 3.76
N PHE A 41 22.04 -22.53 2.60
CA PHE A 41 22.44 -23.31 1.43
C PHE A 41 23.32 -22.42 0.54
N GLU A 42 24.14 -23.03 -0.31
CA GLU A 42 24.95 -22.31 -1.30
C GLU A 42 24.23 -22.24 -2.65
N LYS A 43 24.63 -21.31 -3.53
CA LYS A 43 23.97 -21.14 -4.85
C LYS A 43 24.07 -22.42 -5.69
N GLU A 44 25.18 -23.13 -5.57
CA GLU A 44 25.46 -24.37 -6.30
C GLU A 44 24.60 -25.56 -5.82
N ASP A 45 23.97 -25.46 -4.64
CA ASP A 45 23.08 -26.49 -4.12
C ASP A 45 21.67 -26.43 -4.75
N VAL A 46 21.34 -25.35 -5.48
CA VAL A 46 20.09 -25.22 -6.23
C VAL A 46 20.19 -26.05 -7.50
N SER A 47 19.53 -27.20 -7.51
CA SER A 47 19.64 -28.18 -8.61
C SER A 47 18.56 -28.00 -9.69
N ALA A 48 17.41 -27.44 -9.34
CA ALA A 48 16.32 -27.15 -10.28
C ALA A 48 15.43 -26.04 -9.71
N ALA A 49 15.03 -25.07 -10.53
CA ALA A 49 14.10 -24.02 -10.13
C ALA A 49 13.12 -23.69 -11.25
N TYR A 50 11.88 -23.41 -10.85
CA TYR A 50 10.77 -23.12 -11.75
C TYR A 50 9.96 -21.93 -11.24
N ALA A 51 9.39 -21.16 -12.16
CA ALA A 51 8.53 -20.04 -11.84
C ALA A 51 7.35 -19.91 -12.81
N ILE A 52 6.30 -19.30 -12.28
CA ILE A 52 5.16 -18.76 -13.00
C ILE A 52 5.23 -17.25 -12.76
N ASP A 53 5.64 -16.51 -13.79
CA ASP A 53 5.80 -15.05 -13.75
C ASP A 53 4.67 -14.32 -14.51
N GLU A 54 3.75 -15.09 -15.10
CA GLU A 54 2.57 -14.58 -15.79
C GLU A 54 1.32 -14.81 -14.91
N GLY A 55 0.83 -13.76 -14.26
CA GLY A 55 -0.44 -13.79 -13.51
C GLY A 55 -0.46 -12.87 -12.28
N GLU A 56 -1.62 -12.82 -11.60
CA GLU A 56 -1.83 -12.02 -10.38
C GLU A 56 -0.98 -12.47 -9.17
N ILE A 57 -0.41 -13.68 -9.21
CA ILE A 57 0.28 -14.31 -8.08
C ILE A 57 1.63 -14.88 -8.54
N PRO A 58 2.76 -14.31 -8.11
CA PRO A 58 4.07 -14.89 -8.35
C PRO A 58 4.18 -16.21 -7.59
N PHE A 59 4.47 -17.28 -8.32
CA PHE A 59 4.66 -18.61 -7.76
C PHE A 59 5.94 -19.21 -8.31
N GLY A 60 6.77 -19.77 -7.44
CA GLY A 60 7.96 -20.46 -7.86
C GLY A 60 8.42 -21.46 -6.82
N PHE A 61 9.17 -22.46 -7.28
CA PHE A 61 9.71 -23.48 -6.41
C PHE A 61 11.06 -23.97 -6.91
N GLU A 62 11.96 -24.30 -5.99
CA GLU A 62 13.30 -24.80 -6.27
C GLU A 62 13.68 -25.98 -5.38
N PHE A 63 14.47 -26.89 -5.94
CA PHE A 63 15.03 -28.04 -5.26
C PHE A 63 16.46 -27.74 -4.81
N LEU A 64 16.69 -27.93 -3.51
CA LEU A 64 18.00 -27.90 -2.88
C LEU A 64 18.49 -29.32 -2.69
N SER A 65 19.54 -29.71 -3.42
CA SER A 65 20.20 -31.02 -3.24
C SER A 65 20.91 -31.13 -1.90
N LYS A 66 21.27 -30.00 -1.31
CA LYS A 66 21.86 -29.89 0.01
C LYS A 66 21.36 -28.64 0.71
N VAL A 67 20.94 -28.78 1.96
CA VAL A 67 20.56 -27.69 2.85
C VAL A 67 21.09 -27.95 4.25
N THR A 68 21.55 -26.89 4.91
CA THR A 68 21.96 -26.92 6.31
C THR A 68 20.89 -26.25 7.17
N LEU A 69 20.26 -27.07 8.01
CA LEU A 69 19.19 -26.67 8.93
C LEU A 69 19.75 -26.53 10.35
N ARG A 70 19.65 -25.35 10.96
CA ARG A 70 20.10 -25.08 12.33
C ARG A 70 18.92 -24.75 13.23
N ASP A 71 18.56 -25.69 14.11
CA ASP A 71 17.49 -25.53 15.11
C ASP A 71 18.09 -24.98 16.40
N ILE A 72 17.90 -23.68 16.64
CA ILE A 72 18.49 -22.95 17.76
C ILE A 72 17.46 -22.81 18.88
N ASN A 73 17.89 -23.13 20.11
CA ASN A 73 17.14 -22.94 21.34
C ASN A 73 17.63 -21.66 22.05
N PHE A 74 16.74 -20.69 22.18
CA PHE A 74 16.98 -19.38 22.80
C PHE A 74 16.59 -19.32 24.28
N GLY A 75 16.26 -20.46 24.91
CA GLY A 75 15.90 -20.50 26.32
C GLY A 75 14.40 -20.30 26.56
N LYS A 76 14.03 -19.95 27.80
CA LYS A 76 12.64 -19.71 28.20
C LYS A 76 12.24 -18.26 27.93
N MET A 77 10.94 -17.99 27.80
CA MET A 77 10.47 -16.60 27.82
C MET A 77 10.74 -15.98 29.19
N ALA A 78 11.35 -14.80 29.21
CA ALA A 78 11.43 -13.95 30.39
C ALA A 78 11.26 -12.49 29.96
N ASP A 79 10.54 -11.71 30.76
CA ASP A 79 10.15 -10.34 30.42
C ASP A 79 11.33 -9.35 30.47
N ASP A 80 12.38 -9.71 31.21
CA ASP A 80 13.62 -8.95 31.43
C ASP A 80 14.74 -9.27 30.41
N ALA A 81 14.47 -10.12 29.40
CA ALA A 81 15.49 -10.53 28.45
C ALA A 81 15.74 -9.50 27.33
N ASN A 82 16.99 -9.42 26.88
CA ASN A 82 17.38 -8.57 25.76
C ASN A 82 16.64 -8.95 24.48
N GLU A 83 16.16 -7.94 23.75
CA GLU A 83 15.58 -8.10 22.43
C GLU A 83 16.68 -8.27 21.38
N LEU A 84 16.56 -9.32 20.57
CA LEU A 84 17.51 -9.66 19.53
C LEU A 84 16.75 -9.94 18.24
N MET A 85 17.15 -9.25 17.17
CA MET A 85 16.64 -9.44 15.83
C MET A 85 17.40 -10.57 15.13
N ILE A 86 16.72 -11.64 14.72
CA ILE A 86 17.28 -12.71 13.87
C ILE A 86 16.28 -13.06 12.78
N ALA A 87 16.72 -13.02 11.51
CA ALA A 87 15.91 -13.31 10.32
C ALA A 87 14.58 -12.52 10.30
N GLY A 88 14.67 -11.22 10.58
CA GLY A 88 13.52 -10.29 10.58
C GLY A 88 12.61 -10.37 11.82
N GLU A 89 12.89 -11.23 12.79
CA GLU A 89 12.11 -11.32 14.03
C GLU A 89 12.87 -10.76 15.24
N ALA A 90 12.42 -9.60 15.73
CA ALA A 90 12.80 -9.06 17.03
C ALA A 90 12.07 -9.84 18.14
N LYS A 91 12.83 -10.60 18.92
CA LYS A 91 12.31 -11.37 20.06
C LYS A 91 13.22 -11.20 21.26
N LYS A 92 12.63 -11.13 22.45
CA LYS A 92 13.34 -11.24 23.73
C LYS A 92 13.89 -12.66 23.91
N ARG A 93 15.21 -12.81 24.01
CA ARG A 93 15.92 -14.10 24.01
C ARG A 93 16.85 -14.22 25.22
N THR A 94 16.47 -15.07 26.17
CA THR A 94 17.17 -15.24 27.46
C THR A 94 18.48 -16.02 27.35
N GLY A 95 18.51 -17.03 26.49
CA GLY A 95 19.62 -17.98 26.41
C GLY A 95 19.75 -18.85 27.66
N PHE A 96 20.91 -19.50 27.78
CA PHE A 96 21.25 -20.31 28.93
C PHE A 96 22.47 -19.70 29.63
N LYS A 97 22.31 -19.36 30.91
CA LYS A 97 23.44 -19.04 31.78
C LYS A 97 24.12 -20.33 32.20
N VAL A 98 25.39 -20.51 31.83
CA VAL A 98 26.15 -21.74 32.13
C VAL A 98 27.49 -21.45 32.77
N CYS A 99 27.94 -22.34 33.65
CA CYS A 99 29.30 -22.27 34.19
C CYS A 99 30.32 -22.71 33.12
N LEU A 100 31.31 -21.87 32.83
CA LEU A 100 32.39 -22.18 31.87
C LEU A 100 33.31 -23.33 32.33
N GLY A 101 33.29 -23.67 33.62
CA GLY A 101 34.09 -24.78 34.17
C GLY A 101 33.45 -26.16 34.02
N CYS A 102 32.12 -26.26 34.11
CA CYS A 102 31.42 -27.55 34.14
C CYS A 102 30.20 -27.65 33.23
N GLY A 103 29.78 -26.57 32.57
CA GLY A 103 28.61 -26.53 31.69
C GLY A 103 27.25 -26.57 32.41
N MET A 104 27.23 -26.54 33.74
CA MET A 104 25.98 -26.60 34.51
C MET A 104 25.12 -25.35 34.29
N VAL A 105 23.87 -25.55 33.90
CA VAL A 105 22.88 -24.49 33.65
C VAL A 105 22.39 -23.91 34.97
N GLN A 106 22.41 -22.58 35.06
CA GLN A 106 21.91 -21.83 36.22
C GLN A 106 20.39 -21.64 36.12
N ARG A 107 19.69 -21.61 37.26
CA ARG A 107 18.28 -21.23 37.30
C ARG A 107 18.13 -19.84 37.91
N PRO A 108 17.25 -18.99 37.38
CA PRO A 108 17.08 -17.63 37.89
C PRO A 108 16.65 -17.54 39.37
N ARG A 109 16.00 -18.58 39.90
CA ARG A 109 15.47 -18.62 41.27
C ARG A 109 16.47 -19.11 42.32
N ASP A 110 17.59 -19.67 41.88
CA ASP A 110 18.58 -20.24 42.78
C ASP A 110 19.51 -19.12 43.27
N HIS A 111 19.66 -18.95 44.58
CA HIS A 111 20.51 -17.91 45.17
C HIS A 111 22.00 -18.26 45.08
N GLU A 112 22.32 -19.55 45.00
CA GLU A 112 23.68 -20.06 44.89
C GLU A 112 23.97 -20.62 43.49
N PRO A 113 25.16 -20.35 42.92
CA PRO A 113 25.52 -20.90 41.63
C PRO A 113 25.59 -22.43 41.64
N ARG A 114 24.91 -23.03 40.67
CA ARG A 114 24.87 -24.47 40.48
C ARG A 114 26.08 -24.96 39.72
N HIS A 115 26.68 -26.02 40.24
CA HIS A 115 27.82 -26.66 39.64
C HIS A 115 27.62 -28.16 39.55
N ASP A 116 28.29 -28.78 38.58
CA ASP A 116 28.45 -30.22 38.59
C ASP A 116 29.25 -30.68 39.82
N LEU A 117 29.03 -31.92 40.28
CA LEU A 117 29.75 -32.46 41.43
C LEU A 117 31.27 -32.43 41.24
N SER A 118 31.75 -32.63 40.00
CA SER A 118 33.17 -32.60 39.64
C SER A 118 33.67 -31.21 39.21
N CYS A 119 32.89 -30.15 39.40
CA CYS A 119 33.30 -28.80 39.00
C CYS A 119 34.40 -28.26 39.90
N LYS A 120 35.47 -27.75 39.28
CA LYS A 120 36.57 -27.06 39.98
C LYS A 120 36.14 -25.82 40.79
N TYR A 121 35.03 -25.18 40.43
CA TYR A 121 34.51 -24.00 41.12
C TYR A 121 33.49 -24.33 42.22
N ARG A 122 33.24 -25.62 42.49
CA ARG A 122 32.25 -26.00 43.49
C ARG A 122 32.67 -25.65 44.92
N ALA A 123 33.96 -25.74 45.22
CA ALA A 123 34.51 -25.38 46.53
C ALA A 123 34.77 -23.86 46.67
N GLU A 124 34.89 -23.15 45.55
CA GLU A 124 35.21 -21.72 45.46
C GLU A 124 34.28 -21.05 44.41
N PRO A 125 32.98 -20.88 44.71
CA PRO A 125 31.99 -20.39 43.75
C PRO A 125 32.26 -18.96 43.27
N GLU A 126 32.93 -18.15 44.08
CA GLU A 126 33.27 -16.76 43.77
C GLU A 126 34.26 -16.62 42.60
N LYS A 127 35.03 -17.67 42.30
CA LYS A 127 35.96 -17.72 41.15
C LYS A 127 35.30 -18.27 39.88
N ALA A 128 34.04 -18.69 39.97
CA ALA A 128 33.33 -19.25 38.83
C ALA A 128 33.08 -18.19 37.75
N LYS A 129 33.43 -18.53 36.51
CA LYS A 129 33.07 -17.73 35.34
C LYS A 129 31.84 -18.32 34.67
N PHE A 130 30.93 -17.45 34.26
CA PHE A 130 29.69 -17.82 33.59
C PHE A 130 29.61 -17.19 32.21
N GLU A 131 28.97 -17.90 31.28
CA GLU A 131 28.47 -17.34 30.03
C GLU A 131 26.98 -17.06 30.26
N ASP A 132 26.56 -15.80 30.15
CA ASP A 132 25.17 -15.41 30.44
C ASP A 132 24.21 -15.73 29.29
N TYR A 133 24.70 -15.74 28.04
CA TYR A 133 23.87 -15.90 26.83
C TYR A 133 24.40 -17.00 25.90
N LEU A 134 24.45 -18.24 26.39
CA LEU A 134 24.74 -19.39 25.53
C LEU A 134 23.47 -19.82 24.79
N TYR A 135 23.54 -19.91 23.46
CA TYR A 135 22.48 -20.53 22.65
C TYR A 135 22.92 -21.90 22.15
N LEU A 136 22.04 -22.89 22.33
CA LEU A 136 22.30 -24.27 21.92
C LEU A 136 21.61 -24.54 20.60
N TYR A 137 22.29 -25.20 19.66
CA TYR A 137 21.67 -25.57 18.40
C TYR A 137 21.92 -27.02 18.00
N ARG A 138 20.99 -27.58 17.23
CA ARG A 138 21.17 -28.82 16.47
C ARG A 138 21.33 -28.50 15.00
N GLN A 139 22.14 -29.29 14.30
CA GLN A 139 22.38 -29.13 12.87
C GLN A 139 22.00 -30.42 12.15
N LEU A 140 21.26 -30.29 11.06
CA LEU A 140 20.92 -31.35 10.13
C LEU A 140 21.32 -30.91 8.72
N GLU A 141 21.99 -31.79 7.99
CA GLU A 141 22.24 -31.64 6.56
C GLU A 141 21.35 -32.62 5.81
N SER A 142 20.58 -32.12 4.85
CA SER A 142 19.55 -32.89 4.13
C SER A 142 19.23 -32.26 2.78
N GLU A 143 18.17 -32.73 2.12
CA GLU A 143 17.55 -32.11 0.93
C GLU A 143 16.33 -31.26 1.31
N ALA A 144 15.98 -30.29 0.47
CA ALA A 144 14.79 -29.48 0.66
C ALA A 144 14.16 -28.99 -0.66
N LEU A 145 12.86 -28.73 -0.60
CA LEU A 145 12.09 -28.01 -1.60
C LEU A 145 11.72 -26.65 -1.01
N ARG A 146 12.11 -25.57 -1.68
CA ARG A 146 11.70 -24.21 -1.33
C ARG A 146 10.61 -23.76 -2.28
N ILE A 147 9.54 -23.19 -1.73
CA ILE A 147 8.42 -22.64 -2.49
C ILE A 147 8.29 -21.17 -2.09
N LEU A 148 8.35 -20.27 -3.06
CA LEU A 148 8.07 -18.85 -2.85
C LEU A 148 6.61 -18.69 -2.47
N LEU A 149 6.37 -18.11 -1.30
CA LEU A 149 5.02 -17.78 -0.86
C LEU A 149 4.63 -16.44 -1.48
N PRO A 150 3.40 -16.30 -2.01
CA PRO A 150 2.90 -15.03 -2.52
C PRO A 150 2.43 -14.15 -1.35
N VAL A 151 3.37 -13.78 -0.49
CA VAL A 151 3.16 -12.90 0.66
C VAL A 151 4.26 -11.85 0.65
N THR A 152 3.87 -10.59 0.81
CA THR A 152 4.83 -9.50 0.87
C THR A 152 5.38 -9.38 2.30
N SER A 153 6.55 -8.76 2.41
CA SER A 153 7.28 -8.41 3.63
C SER A 153 6.42 -7.82 4.74
N TYR A 154 5.39 -7.08 4.34
CA TYR A 154 4.62 -6.19 5.19
C TYR A 154 3.21 -6.73 5.49
N SER A 155 2.71 -7.65 4.66
CA SER A 155 1.57 -8.48 5.00
C SER A 155 2.03 -9.49 6.07
N ASN A 156 1.69 -9.26 7.34
CA ASN A 156 1.79 -10.30 8.36
C ASN A 156 0.62 -11.30 8.19
N ASP A 157 0.36 -11.70 6.94
CA ASP A 157 -0.75 -12.54 6.53
C ASP A 157 -0.41 -13.99 6.87
N ARG A 158 -0.41 -14.24 8.18
CA ARG A 158 -0.29 -15.55 8.79
C ARG A 158 -1.35 -16.51 8.27
N VAL A 159 -2.45 -15.98 7.71
CA VAL A 159 -3.52 -16.79 7.12
C VAL A 159 -3.06 -17.39 5.80
N VAL A 160 -2.57 -16.59 4.86
CA VAL A 160 -1.99 -17.10 3.60
C VAL A 160 -0.87 -18.10 3.88
N GLU A 161 0.06 -17.73 4.77
CA GLU A 161 1.20 -18.57 5.16
C GLU A 161 0.73 -19.93 5.69
N ALA A 162 -0.13 -19.94 6.72
CA ALA A 162 -0.56 -21.15 7.38
C ALA A 162 -1.47 -22.00 6.49
N SER A 163 -2.32 -21.37 5.68
CA SER A 163 -3.26 -22.04 4.79
C SER A 163 -2.56 -22.75 3.65
N LEU A 164 -1.63 -22.07 2.95
CA LEU A 164 -0.88 -22.67 1.86
C LEU A 164 0.07 -23.77 2.37
N GLY A 165 0.74 -23.54 3.51
CA GLY A 165 1.56 -24.54 4.18
C GLY A 165 0.78 -25.82 4.53
N ALA A 166 -0.42 -25.67 5.11
CA ALA A 166 -1.30 -26.80 5.43
C ALA A 166 -1.77 -27.54 4.17
N ALA A 167 -2.11 -26.80 3.10
CA ALA A 167 -2.58 -27.38 1.85
C ALA A 167 -1.50 -28.19 1.13
N ILE A 168 -0.27 -27.68 1.07
CA ILE A 168 0.84 -28.40 0.42
C ILE A 168 1.17 -29.69 1.18
N GLN A 169 1.10 -29.67 2.52
CA GLN A 169 1.29 -30.88 3.31
C GLN A 169 0.17 -31.90 3.13
N LEU A 170 -1.08 -31.44 3.00
CA LEU A 170 -2.19 -32.30 2.60
C LEU A 170 -1.89 -32.95 1.24
N GLY A 171 -1.40 -32.16 0.27
CA GLY A 171 -0.93 -32.65 -1.02
C GLY A 171 0.15 -33.72 -0.91
N LEU A 172 1.20 -33.50 -0.12
CA LEU A 172 2.28 -34.46 0.12
C LEU A 172 1.74 -35.81 0.62
N LYS A 173 0.79 -35.77 1.56
CA LYS A 173 0.16 -36.98 2.11
C LYS A 173 -0.62 -37.76 1.04
N HIS A 174 -1.35 -37.05 0.18
CA HIS A 174 -2.11 -37.69 -0.92
C HIS A 174 -1.21 -38.19 -2.06
N TYR A 175 -0.11 -37.48 -2.35
CA TYR A 175 0.81 -37.81 -3.43
C TYR A 175 1.66 -39.05 -3.11
N PHE A 176 2.33 -39.08 -1.96
CA PHE A 176 3.30 -40.13 -1.64
C PHE A 176 2.67 -41.46 -1.18
N LYS A 177 1.36 -41.52 -0.91
CA LYS A 177 0.58 -42.72 -0.50
C LYS A 177 1.15 -43.58 0.66
N GLY A 178 2.27 -43.20 1.26
CA GLY A 178 2.98 -43.86 2.36
C GLY A 178 3.26 -42.92 3.53
N ASN A 179 4.09 -43.35 4.50
CA ASN A 179 4.39 -42.52 5.67
C ASN A 179 5.36 -41.37 5.33
N VAL A 180 4.84 -40.15 5.26
CA VAL A 180 5.58 -38.89 5.01
C VAL A 180 5.96 -38.13 6.29
N ASP A 181 5.93 -38.78 7.46
CA ASP A 181 6.28 -38.14 8.76
C ASP A 181 7.70 -37.55 8.80
N HIS A 182 8.57 -38.00 7.88
CA HIS A 182 9.94 -37.51 7.74
C HIS A 182 10.04 -36.17 6.99
N LEU A 183 9.03 -35.79 6.20
CA LEU A 183 8.97 -34.50 5.50
C LEU A 183 8.30 -33.44 6.37
N LYS A 184 8.98 -32.32 6.61
CA LYS A 184 8.47 -31.23 7.44
C LYS A 184 8.54 -29.90 6.71
N GLY A 185 7.53 -29.05 6.94
CA GLY A 185 7.49 -27.68 6.42
C GLY A 185 7.84 -26.66 7.49
N VAL A 186 8.67 -25.68 7.14
CA VAL A 186 8.93 -24.47 7.92
C VAL A 186 8.82 -23.25 7.02
N VAL A 187 8.34 -22.13 7.56
CA VAL A 187 8.40 -20.87 6.84
C VAL A 187 9.68 -20.14 7.20
N TYR A 188 10.37 -19.70 6.16
CA TYR A 188 11.67 -19.08 6.23
C TYR A 188 11.63 -17.72 5.53
N ARG A 189 12.31 -16.72 6.09
CA ARG A 189 12.33 -15.36 5.58
C ARG A 189 13.75 -14.98 5.18
N GLU A 190 13.90 -14.38 4.01
CA GLU A 190 15.16 -13.79 3.55
C GLU A 190 14.94 -12.31 3.24
N PRO A 191 15.90 -11.42 3.57
CA PRO A 191 15.82 -10.03 3.13
C PRO A 191 15.95 -9.98 1.61
N GLU A 192 15.13 -9.12 0.98
CA GLU A 192 15.16 -8.92 -0.47
C GLU A 192 16.30 -8.00 -0.89
N ASN A 193 16.53 -6.92 -0.13
CA ASN A 193 17.54 -5.87 -0.35
C ASN A 193 18.13 -5.40 0.99
N GLU A 194 19.06 -4.44 0.99
CA GLU A 194 19.59 -3.81 2.22
C GLU A 194 18.54 -3.01 3.06
N GLY A 195 17.26 -2.99 2.63
CA GLY A 195 16.14 -2.36 3.33
C GLY A 195 15.25 -3.33 4.14
N GLU A 196 14.03 -2.90 4.48
CA GLU A 196 13.08 -3.66 5.33
C GLU A 196 12.20 -4.68 4.57
N SER A 197 12.47 -4.96 3.29
CA SER A 197 11.70 -5.92 2.49
C SER A 197 12.20 -7.36 2.71
N TRP A 198 11.27 -8.32 2.86
CA TRP A 198 11.52 -9.72 3.15
C TRP A 198 10.70 -10.61 2.22
N ARG A 199 11.36 -11.59 1.61
CA ARG A 199 10.73 -12.68 0.89
C ARG A 199 10.45 -13.83 1.84
N GLN A 200 9.27 -14.43 1.73
CA GLN A 200 8.91 -15.60 2.52
C GLN A 200 8.86 -16.85 1.66
N TYR A 201 9.39 -17.93 2.21
CA TYR A 201 9.47 -19.22 1.56
C TYR A 201 8.89 -20.29 2.47
N LEU A 202 8.11 -21.20 1.91
CA LEU A 202 7.84 -22.48 2.54
C LEU A 202 8.97 -23.44 2.18
N VAL A 203 9.73 -23.85 3.18
CA VAL A 203 10.82 -24.81 3.04
C VAL A 203 10.33 -26.16 3.56
N ILE A 204 10.20 -27.10 2.64
CA ILE A 204 9.86 -28.50 2.93
C ILE A 204 11.17 -29.28 2.92
N TYR A 205 11.53 -29.89 4.03
CA TYR A 205 12.80 -30.59 4.17
C TYR A 205 12.61 -31.99 4.72
N ASP A 206 13.57 -32.86 4.40
CA ASP A 206 13.62 -34.20 4.95
C ASP A 206 14.38 -34.21 6.28
N THR A 207 13.79 -34.82 7.31
CA THR A 207 14.39 -34.96 8.64
C THR A 207 15.45 -36.05 8.73
N VAL A 208 15.56 -36.92 7.73
CA VAL A 208 16.61 -37.95 7.64
C VAL A 208 17.92 -37.31 7.16
N PRO A 209 19.06 -37.47 7.86
CA PRO A 209 20.35 -36.96 7.40
C PRO A 209 20.71 -37.45 6.00
N GLY A 210 21.09 -36.52 5.12
CA GLY A 210 21.38 -36.79 3.70
C GLY A 210 20.15 -36.89 2.78
N GLY A 211 18.93 -36.89 3.34
CA GLY A 211 17.68 -37.02 2.59
C GLY A 211 17.33 -38.46 2.21
N THR A 212 16.05 -38.74 2.06
CA THR A 212 15.54 -40.03 1.54
C THR A 212 15.54 -40.09 0.02
N GLY A 213 15.68 -38.95 -0.67
CA GLY A 213 15.53 -38.82 -2.12
C GLY A 213 14.07 -38.60 -2.56
N SER A 214 13.12 -38.53 -1.62
CA SER A 214 11.71 -38.31 -1.92
C SER A 214 11.47 -36.94 -2.57
N LEU A 215 12.18 -35.91 -2.10
CA LEU A 215 12.07 -34.56 -2.68
C LEU A 215 12.78 -34.48 -4.04
N LYS A 216 13.91 -35.18 -4.19
CA LYS A 216 14.58 -35.35 -5.48
C LYS A 216 13.66 -36.01 -6.52
N GLU A 217 12.92 -37.05 -6.13
CA GLU A 217 11.95 -37.72 -7.00
C GLU A 217 10.79 -36.79 -7.41
N LEU A 218 10.24 -36.08 -6.42
CA LEU A 218 9.18 -35.07 -6.65
C LEU A 218 9.66 -34.00 -7.65
N MET A 219 10.93 -33.61 -7.58
CA MET A 219 11.49 -32.53 -8.38
C MET A 219 12.10 -32.96 -9.72
N ARG A 220 11.92 -34.23 -10.13
CA ARG A 220 12.35 -34.71 -11.45
C ARG A 220 11.71 -33.96 -12.61
N THR A 221 10.43 -33.60 -12.48
CA THR A 221 9.69 -32.79 -13.44
C THR A 221 8.80 -31.79 -12.68
N PRO A 222 8.56 -30.59 -13.23
CA PRO A 222 7.67 -29.62 -12.58
C PRO A 222 6.23 -30.14 -12.43
N ASP A 223 5.80 -31.01 -13.36
CA ASP A 223 4.45 -31.61 -13.38
C ASP A 223 4.13 -32.41 -12.12
N ASN A 224 5.13 -33.03 -11.49
CA ASN A 224 4.95 -33.80 -10.26
C ASN A 224 4.49 -32.90 -9.10
N LEU A 225 5.09 -31.71 -8.94
CA LEU A 225 4.65 -30.77 -7.92
C LEU A 225 3.28 -30.18 -8.26
N LEU A 226 3.03 -29.84 -9.52
CA LEU A 226 1.70 -29.40 -9.96
C LEU A 226 0.63 -30.46 -9.68
N LYS A 227 0.96 -31.74 -9.90
CA LYS A 227 0.07 -32.86 -9.57
C LYS A 227 -0.22 -32.96 -8.08
N LEU A 228 0.79 -32.74 -7.25
CA LEU A 228 0.64 -32.67 -5.81
C LEU A 228 -0.31 -31.54 -5.39
N LEU A 229 -0.17 -30.34 -5.98
CA LEU A 229 -1.05 -29.21 -5.72
C LEU A 229 -2.49 -29.48 -6.20
N GLU A 230 -2.66 -30.17 -7.34
CA GLU A 230 -3.96 -30.60 -7.84
C GLU A 230 -4.65 -31.58 -6.87
N LEU A 231 -3.90 -32.55 -6.31
CA LEU A 231 -4.43 -33.48 -5.32
C LEU A 231 -4.81 -32.77 -4.01
N ALA A 232 -4.01 -31.79 -3.57
CA ALA A 232 -4.36 -30.95 -2.44
C ALA A 232 -5.67 -30.18 -2.69
N TYR A 233 -5.77 -29.53 -3.86
CA TYR A 233 -6.96 -28.77 -4.25
C TYR A 233 -8.22 -29.64 -4.26
N LYS A 234 -8.17 -30.83 -4.89
CA LYS A 234 -9.29 -31.78 -4.90
C LYS A 234 -9.70 -32.20 -3.49
N ALA A 235 -8.74 -32.52 -2.63
CA ALA A 235 -9.03 -32.90 -1.24
C ALA A 235 -9.70 -31.77 -0.44
N LEU A 236 -9.40 -30.48 -0.73
CA LEU A 236 -10.08 -29.34 -0.12
C LEU A 236 -11.52 -29.18 -0.63
N VAL A 237 -11.72 -29.32 -1.94
CA VAL A 237 -13.04 -29.17 -2.59
C VAL A 237 -14.00 -30.30 -2.24
N GLU A 238 -13.51 -31.53 -2.12
CA GLU A 238 -14.32 -32.72 -1.81
C GLU A 238 -14.52 -32.92 -0.30
N CYS A 239 -13.91 -32.08 0.54
CA CYS A 239 -13.99 -32.25 1.99
C CYS A 239 -15.41 -32.02 2.51
N SER A 240 -15.90 -32.96 3.33
CA SER A 240 -17.25 -32.90 3.87
C SER A 240 -17.55 -31.65 4.72
N CYS A 241 -16.51 -30.96 5.25
CA CYS A 241 -16.70 -29.71 6.00
C CYS A 241 -17.12 -28.52 5.12
N ASN A 242 -17.20 -28.66 3.79
CA ASN A 242 -17.71 -27.63 2.89
C ASN A 242 -19.22 -27.40 3.03
N HIS A 243 -19.96 -28.38 3.55
CA HIS A 243 -21.41 -28.27 3.77
C HIS A 243 -21.80 -27.50 5.04
N ASP A 244 -20.81 -27.09 5.84
CA ASP A 244 -21.03 -26.38 7.10
C ASP A 244 -20.50 -24.95 6.97
N THR A 245 -21.42 -23.98 6.92
CA THR A 245 -21.12 -22.55 6.73
C THR A 245 -20.36 -21.92 7.90
N HIS A 246 -20.31 -22.59 9.06
CA HIS A 246 -19.53 -22.14 10.22
C HIS A 246 -18.12 -22.74 10.28
N LYS A 247 -17.73 -23.56 9.29
CA LYS A 247 -16.41 -24.21 9.25
C LYS A 247 -15.59 -23.79 8.04
N ASP A 248 -14.40 -23.26 8.31
CA ASP A 248 -13.37 -22.96 7.32
C ASP A 248 -12.17 -23.93 7.41
N GLY A 249 -12.43 -25.18 7.83
CA GLY A 249 -11.41 -26.21 7.95
C GLY A 249 -11.78 -27.32 8.91
N CYS A 250 -11.12 -28.47 8.79
CA CYS A 250 -11.23 -29.58 9.74
C CYS A 250 -9.96 -30.43 9.78
N TYR A 251 -9.88 -31.36 10.73
CA TYR A 251 -8.75 -32.30 10.87
C TYR A 251 -8.62 -33.31 9.71
N ARG A 252 -9.61 -33.42 8.83
CA ARG A 252 -9.52 -34.27 7.64
C ARG A 252 -8.86 -33.57 6.45
N CYS A 253 -8.93 -32.24 6.41
CA CYS A 253 -8.28 -31.42 5.39
C CYS A 253 -7.08 -30.66 5.98
N VAL A 254 -7.28 -29.46 6.51
CA VAL A 254 -6.20 -28.51 6.82
C VAL A 254 -5.74 -28.46 8.29
N TYR A 255 -6.53 -28.97 9.25
CA TYR A 255 -6.19 -28.89 10.69
C TYR A 255 -5.39 -30.09 11.24
N ALA A 256 -5.16 -31.14 10.45
CA ALA A 256 -4.34 -32.28 10.88
C ALA A 256 -2.91 -31.89 11.28
N TYR A 257 -2.48 -30.68 10.91
CA TYR A 257 -1.11 -30.23 11.11
C TYR A 257 -0.85 -29.62 12.50
N ARG A 258 0.18 -30.16 13.15
CA ARG A 258 0.47 -30.03 14.60
C ARG A 258 1.30 -28.80 14.96
N ASP A 259 0.92 -27.61 14.51
CA ASP A 259 1.41 -26.38 15.13
C ASP A 259 0.26 -25.67 15.86
N ARG A 260 0.10 -26.02 17.17
CA ARG A 260 -1.05 -25.62 18.00
C ARG A 260 -1.26 -24.09 18.05
N GLY A 261 -0.23 -23.30 17.78
CA GLY A 261 -0.32 -21.83 17.72
C GLY A 261 -0.80 -21.26 16.38
N ARG A 262 -0.69 -22.04 15.29
CA ARG A 262 -1.00 -21.59 13.92
C ARG A 262 -2.37 -21.99 13.42
N MET A 263 -3.03 -22.97 14.06
CA MET A 263 -4.36 -23.46 13.66
C MET A 263 -5.40 -22.33 13.53
N LYS A 264 -5.34 -21.30 14.38
CA LYS A 264 -6.22 -20.11 14.32
C LYS A 264 -6.08 -19.27 13.04
N TYR A 265 -5.02 -19.48 12.27
CA TYR A 265 -4.77 -18.79 11.02
C TYR A 265 -4.96 -19.72 9.80
N VAL A 266 -5.31 -20.99 9.99
CA VAL A 266 -5.48 -21.91 8.86
C VAL A 266 -6.90 -21.76 8.32
N SER A 267 -7.02 -21.41 7.03
CA SER A 267 -8.28 -21.27 6.28
C SER A 267 -8.28 -22.22 5.08
N ARG A 268 -9.30 -23.07 5.00
CA ARG A 268 -9.53 -23.96 3.86
C ARG A 268 -9.85 -23.14 2.61
N ASP A 269 -10.71 -22.14 2.73
CA ASP A 269 -11.17 -21.36 1.59
C ASP A 269 -10.05 -20.51 0.99
N GLN A 270 -9.19 -19.93 1.83
CA GLN A 270 -7.99 -19.24 1.37
C GLN A 270 -7.01 -20.21 0.69
N ALA A 271 -6.76 -21.38 1.29
CA ALA A 271 -5.93 -22.41 0.67
C ALA A 271 -6.46 -22.83 -0.71
N ARG A 272 -7.77 -23.04 -0.82
CA ARG A 272 -8.45 -23.43 -2.06
C ARG A 272 -8.29 -22.35 -3.14
N LEU A 273 -8.48 -21.08 -2.78
CA LEU A 273 -8.35 -19.94 -3.70
C LEU A 273 -6.92 -19.82 -4.22
N LEU A 274 -5.92 -19.90 -3.33
CA LEU A 274 -4.51 -19.81 -3.72
C LEU A 274 -4.09 -20.95 -4.66
N LEU A 275 -4.45 -22.18 -4.33
CA LEU A 275 -4.17 -23.34 -5.18
C LEU A 275 -4.86 -23.23 -6.54
N ALA A 276 -6.11 -22.77 -6.60
CA ALA A 276 -6.84 -22.57 -7.85
C ALA A 276 -6.12 -21.57 -8.77
N LYS A 277 -5.65 -20.44 -8.22
CA LYS A 277 -4.91 -19.42 -8.97
C LYS A 277 -3.59 -19.97 -9.51
N ILE A 278 -2.83 -20.68 -8.69
CA ILE A 278 -1.55 -21.30 -9.11
C ILE A 278 -1.80 -22.34 -10.22
N LEU A 279 -2.81 -23.21 -10.05
CA LEU A 279 -3.13 -24.24 -11.04
C LEU A 279 -3.63 -23.66 -12.36
N LYS A 280 -4.40 -22.57 -12.33
CA LYS A 280 -4.85 -21.86 -13.54
C LYS A 280 -3.69 -21.31 -14.36
N ALA A 281 -2.65 -20.82 -13.70
CA ALA A 281 -1.45 -20.26 -14.33
C ALA A 281 -0.35 -21.31 -14.61
N SER A 282 -0.60 -22.59 -14.31
CA SER A 282 0.42 -23.65 -14.41
C SER A 282 1.00 -23.87 -15.81
N ALA A 283 0.25 -23.52 -16.87
CA ALA A 283 0.72 -23.63 -18.25
C ALA A 283 1.88 -22.66 -18.58
N ALA A 284 2.04 -21.58 -17.82
CA ALA A 284 3.09 -20.57 -18.01
C ALA A 284 4.38 -20.88 -17.23
N ILE A 285 4.54 -22.11 -16.73
CA ILE A 285 5.72 -22.50 -15.95
C ILE A 285 6.99 -22.48 -16.80
N ARG A 286 8.04 -21.82 -16.30
CA ARG A 286 9.36 -21.71 -16.95
C ARG A 286 10.49 -22.09 -16.01
N VAL A 287 11.60 -22.54 -16.57
CA VAL A 287 12.84 -22.83 -15.84
C VAL A 287 13.56 -21.51 -15.54
N ILE A 288 14.08 -21.38 -14.32
CA ILE A 288 14.86 -20.23 -13.86
C ILE A 288 16.09 -20.69 -13.06
N ASP A 289 17.03 -19.79 -12.78
CA ASP A 289 18.23 -20.12 -12.00
C ASP A 289 17.93 -20.26 -10.50
N SER A 290 17.08 -19.39 -9.95
CA SER A 290 16.63 -19.44 -8.56
C SER A 290 15.39 -18.60 -8.37
N ILE A 291 14.50 -19.04 -7.48
CA ILE A 291 13.26 -18.33 -7.14
C ILE A 291 13.51 -16.95 -6.47
N LYS A 292 14.77 -16.66 -6.08
CA LYS A 292 15.18 -15.31 -5.65
C LYS A 292 15.02 -14.25 -6.74
N ASN A 293 15.02 -14.65 -8.01
CA ASN A 293 14.97 -13.73 -9.15
C ASN A 293 13.52 -13.41 -9.60
N ILE A 294 12.51 -14.02 -8.98
CA ILE A 294 11.10 -13.76 -9.34
C ILE A 294 10.73 -12.35 -8.86
N SER A 295 10.16 -11.51 -9.72
CA SER A 295 9.70 -10.17 -9.32
C SER A 295 8.44 -10.26 -8.45
N LEU A 296 8.37 -9.45 -7.39
CA LEU A 296 7.16 -9.27 -6.57
C LEU A 296 6.45 -7.95 -6.88
N ASP A 297 6.88 -7.24 -7.93
CA ASP A 297 6.56 -5.85 -8.20
C ASP A 297 5.06 -5.63 -8.44
N ALA A 298 4.46 -6.53 -9.24
CA ALA A 298 3.03 -6.53 -9.52
C ALA A 298 2.17 -6.75 -8.25
N MET A 299 2.70 -7.47 -7.24
CA MET A 299 2.01 -7.60 -5.95
C MET A 299 2.13 -6.35 -5.10
N MET A 300 3.28 -5.66 -5.12
CA MET A 300 3.51 -4.50 -4.26
C MET A 300 2.63 -3.30 -4.65
N GLY A 301 2.40 -3.05 -5.95
CA GLY A 301 1.44 -2.04 -6.42
C GLY A 301 0.03 -2.32 -5.90
N SER A 302 -0.45 -3.56 -6.10
CA SER A 302 -1.74 -4.01 -5.57
C SER A 302 -1.81 -4.02 -4.03
N GLU A 303 -0.68 -4.19 -3.34
CA GLU A 303 -0.64 -4.21 -1.87
C GLU A 303 -0.65 -2.81 -1.28
N LEU A 304 0.04 -1.84 -1.89
CA LEU A 304 -0.04 -0.44 -1.46
C LEU A 304 -1.47 0.08 -1.63
N GLU A 305 -2.13 -0.28 -2.73
CA GLU A 305 -3.57 -0.08 -2.96
C GLU A 305 -4.44 -0.70 -1.85
N LYS A 306 -4.29 -2.01 -1.57
CA LYS A 306 -5.03 -2.68 -0.49
C LYS A 306 -4.79 -2.04 0.87
N ARG A 307 -3.54 -1.68 1.17
CA ARG A 307 -3.14 -1.05 2.42
C ARG A 307 -3.78 0.33 2.55
N PHE A 308 -3.79 1.11 1.47
CA PHE A 308 -4.47 2.39 1.44
C PHE A 308 -5.95 2.25 1.80
N ILE A 309 -6.66 1.30 1.16
CA ILE A 309 -8.06 0.99 1.49
C ILE A 309 -8.23 0.53 2.95
N HIS A 310 -7.35 -0.35 3.44
CA HIS A 310 -7.37 -0.82 4.83
C HIS A 310 -7.16 0.33 5.83
N CYS A 311 -6.20 1.23 5.57
CA CYS A 311 -5.95 2.41 6.40
C CYS A 311 -7.15 3.38 6.39
N LEU A 312 -7.87 3.50 5.27
CA LEU A 312 -9.13 4.25 5.20
C LEU A 312 -10.23 3.57 6.04
N GLN A 313 -10.38 2.25 5.93
CA GLN A 313 -11.40 1.46 6.66
C GLN A 313 -11.17 1.46 8.18
N ASP A 314 -9.91 1.37 8.62
CA ASP A 314 -9.52 1.39 10.03
C ASP A 314 -9.70 2.77 10.69
N ASN A 315 -9.82 3.82 9.88
CA ASN A 315 -9.98 5.16 10.40
C ASN A 315 -11.37 5.36 11.01
N LYS A 316 -11.41 5.63 12.31
CA LYS A 316 -12.63 5.78 13.09
C LYS A 316 -13.57 6.88 12.58
N ASN A 317 -13.06 7.89 11.88
CA ASN A 317 -13.86 9.02 11.40
C ASN A 317 -14.61 8.71 10.10
N PHE A 318 -14.25 7.63 9.41
CA PHE A 318 -14.84 7.26 8.13
C PHE A 318 -15.66 5.97 8.23
N LEU A 319 -16.64 5.87 7.34
CA LEU A 319 -17.36 4.65 7.01
C LEU A 319 -17.07 4.36 5.55
N VAL A 320 -16.29 3.31 5.30
CA VAL A 320 -15.86 2.93 3.97
C VAL A 320 -16.56 1.64 3.57
N SER A 321 -17.52 1.73 2.66
CA SER A 321 -18.26 0.59 2.11
C SER A 321 -17.89 0.35 0.65
N ARG A 322 -18.07 -0.87 0.17
CA ARG A 322 -17.95 -1.13 -1.28
C ARG A 322 -19.16 -0.56 -2.01
N SER A 323 -18.92 0.07 -3.14
CA SER A 323 -19.95 0.42 -4.12
C SER A 323 -20.07 -0.73 -5.13
N TYR A 324 -21.28 -1.23 -5.31
CA TYR A 324 -21.59 -2.25 -6.33
C TYR A 324 -22.21 -1.65 -7.60
N ALA A 325 -22.36 -0.32 -7.66
CA ALA A 325 -23.13 0.38 -8.68
C ALA A 325 -22.40 0.54 -10.04
N HIS A 326 -21.08 0.31 -10.12
CA HIS A 326 -20.30 0.49 -11.36
C HIS A 326 -19.31 -0.67 -11.60
N GLN A 327 -19.10 -0.99 -12.88
CA GLN A 327 -18.34 -2.16 -13.37
C GLN A 327 -16.86 -2.24 -12.92
N ASN A 328 -16.29 -1.17 -12.36
CA ASN A 328 -14.99 -1.18 -11.68
C ASN A 328 -15.22 -0.93 -10.18
N ALA A 329 -15.12 -1.98 -9.36
CA ALA A 329 -15.40 -1.96 -7.92
C ALA A 329 -14.79 -0.73 -7.20
N GLY A 330 -15.62 0.26 -6.88
CA GLY A 330 -15.26 1.44 -6.13
C GLY A 330 -15.63 1.34 -4.65
N TRP A 331 -15.30 2.37 -3.88
CA TRP A 331 -15.69 2.51 -2.47
C TRP A 331 -16.46 3.81 -2.26
N ILE A 332 -17.44 3.78 -1.36
CA ILE A 332 -18.07 4.98 -0.84
C ILE A 332 -17.44 5.29 0.51
N ILE A 333 -17.04 6.54 0.70
CA ILE A 333 -16.44 7.04 1.93
C ILE A 333 -17.36 8.10 2.50
N ASN A 334 -18.00 7.80 3.63
CA ASN A 334 -18.84 8.74 4.36
C ASN A 334 -18.11 9.22 5.61
N THR A 335 -18.13 10.52 5.88
CA THR A 335 -17.64 11.04 7.15
C THR A 335 -18.69 10.78 8.25
N ARG A 336 -18.25 10.38 9.44
CA ARG A 336 -19.16 10.16 10.58
C ARG A 336 -19.63 11.46 11.23
N THR A 337 -18.86 12.53 11.06
CA THR A 337 -19.13 13.85 11.67
C THR A 337 -20.08 14.68 10.83
N GLU A 338 -20.02 14.57 9.50
CA GLU A 338 -20.89 15.29 8.57
C GLU A 338 -21.39 14.34 7.47
N PRO A 339 -22.54 13.67 7.65
CA PRO A 339 -23.07 12.68 6.70
C PRO A 339 -23.29 13.24 5.28
N ALA A 340 -23.45 14.56 5.14
CA ALA A 340 -23.59 15.23 3.86
C ALA A 340 -22.30 15.22 3.02
N MET A 341 -21.13 15.00 3.63
CA MET A 341 -19.86 14.90 2.91
C MET A 341 -19.54 13.43 2.62
N SER A 342 -19.84 13.01 1.41
CA SER A 342 -19.63 11.64 0.93
C SER A 342 -18.78 11.65 -0.34
N TRP A 343 -17.88 10.67 -0.47
CA TRP A 343 -16.97 10.55 -1.60
C TRP A 343 -17.11 9.20 -2.28
N HIS A 344 -17.04 9.18 -3.61
CA HIS A 344 -16.91 7.99 -4.41
C HIS A 344 -15.44 7.81 -4.82
N LEU A 345 -14.80 6.78 -4.30
CA LEU A 345 -13.43 6.38 -4.64
C LEU A 345 -13.47 5.37 -5.80
N LYS A 346 -13.06 5.79 -6.99
CA LYS A 346 -13.00 4.95 -8.20
C LYS A 346 -11.55 4.56 -8.50
N ALA A 347 -11.30 3.26 -8.71
CA ALA A 347 -9.96 2.77 -9.04
C ALA A 347 -9.65 2.90 -10.55
N GLN A 348 -8.37 3.03 -10.88
CA GLN A 348 -7.82 2.91 -12.24
C GLN A 348 -8.56 3.75 -13.29
N VAL A 349 -8.74 5.04 -13.01
CA VAL A 349 -9.44 5.96 -13.91
C VAL A 349 -8.44 6.51 -14.94
N ASP A 350 -8.76 6.39 -16.22
CA ASP A 350 -8.01 7.07 -17.27
C ASP A 350 -8.37 8.56 -17.32
N LEU A 351 -7.37 9.42 -17.18
CA LEU A 351 -7.49 10.88 -17.33
C LEU A 351 -6.71 11.31 -18.57
N GLY A 352 -7.41 11.83 -19.57
CA GLY A 352 -6.83 12.31 -20.81
C GLY A 352 -7.52 13.57 -21.33
N VAL A 353 -7.49 13.76 -22.65
CA VAL A 353 -7.99 14.99 -23.30
C VAL A 353 -9.47 15.25 -22.99
N LYS A 354 -10.27 14.20 -22.81
CA LYS A 354 -11.70 14.30 -22.46
C LYS A 354 -11.90 14.97 -21.09
N GLU A 355 -11.02 14.69 -20.13
CA GLU A 355 -11.05 15.22 -18.77
C GLU A 355 -10.27 16.55 -18.65
N GLY A 356 -9.79 17.10 -19.76
CA GLY A 356 -8.99 18.32 -19.80
C GLY A 356 -7.50 18.10 -19.50
N VAL A 357 -7.04 16.85 -19.46
CA VAL A 357 -5.65 16.50 -19.10
C VAL A 357 -4.83 16.27 -20.37
N GLY A 358 -3.79 17.09 -20.57
CA GLY A 358 -2.97 17.05 -21.78
C GLY A 358 -1.98 15.89 -21.89
N ILE A 359 -1.73 15.16 -20.79
CA ILE A 359 -0.87 13.98 -20.77
C ILE A 359 -1.69 12.83 -20.18
N LEU A 360 -1.87 11.77 -20.96
CA LEU A 360 -2.63 10.60 -20.51
C LEU A 360 -2.03 10.05 -19.21
N SER A 361 -2.87 9.95 -18.18
CA SER A 361 -2.47 9.51 -16.86
C SER A 361 -3.55 8.61 -16.27
N ARG A 362 -3.11 7.60 -15.52
CA ARG A 362 -3.99 6.69 -14.79
C ARG A 362 -3.62 6.73 -13.31
N PRO A 363 -4.22 7.61 -12.50
CA PRO A 363 -4.10 7.52 -11.04
C PRO A 363 -4.62 6.18 -10.51
N ASP A 364 -4.06 5.71 -9.40
CA ASP A 364 -4.50 4.48 -8.73
C ASP A 364 -5.96 4.62 -8.29
N TYR A 365 -6.31 5.80 -7.76
CA TYR A 365 -7.68 6.15 -7.41
C TYR A 365 -8.05 7.59 -7.77
N VAL A 366 -9.32 7.84 -8.04
CA VAL A 366 -9.90 9.18 -8.08
C VAL A 366 -11.06 9.26 -7.09
N LEU A 367 -11.01 10.27 -6.23
CA LEU A 367 -12.10 10.62 -5.33
C LEU A 367 -13.01 11.65 -6.00
N TYR A 368 -14.26 11.28 -6.21
CA TYR A 368 -15.31 12.18 -6.67
C TYR A 368 -16.20 12.58 -5.49
N PRO A 369 -16.46 13.87 -5.25
CA PRO A 369 -17.46 14.28 -4.27
C PRO A 369 -18.85 13.86 -4.76
N LEU A 370 -19.65 13.20 -3.90
CA LEU A 370 -21.00 12.77 -4.26
C LEU A 370 -21.99 13.96 -4.29
N MET A 371 -21.82 14.93 -3.38
CA MET A 371 -22.47 16.24 -3.52
C MET A 371 -21.60 17.13 -4.41
N GLN A 372 -22.06 17.40 -5.63
CA GLN A 372 -21.39 18.32 -6.52
C GLN A 372 -21.56 19.76 -6.01
N SER A 373 -20.47 20.30 -5.45
CA SER A 373 -20.29 21.73 -5.28
C SER A 373 -19.20 22.17 -6.25
N GLU A 374 -19.44 23.22 -7.04
CA GLU A 374 -18.41 23.82 -7.91
C GLU A 374 -17.13 24.21 -7.14
N LYS A 375 -17.21 24.31 -5.81
CA LYS A 375 -16.08 24.64 -4.92
C LYS A 375 -15.19 23.45 -4.57
N ILE A 376 -15.66 22.21 -4.71
CA ILE A 376 -14.94 20.99 -4.31
C ILE A 376 -14.57 20.20 -5.55
N LYS A 377 -13.26 20.07 -5.79
CA LYS A 377 -12.73 19.36 -6.95
C LYS A 377 -12.51 17.88 -6.61
N PRO A 378 -12.68 16.97 -7.58
CA PRO A 378 -12.18 15.61 -7.47
C PRO A 378 -10.68 15.55 -7.17
N VAL A 379 -10.23 14.48 -6.52
CA VAL A 379 -8.82 14.29 -6.13
C VAL A 379 -8.26 13.05 -6.84
N ALA A 380 -7.28 13.24 -7.71
CA ALA A 380 -6.51 12.17 -8.32
C ALA A 380 -5.39 11.72 -7.37
N ILE A 381 -5.50 10.49 -6.87
CA ILE A 381 -4.57 9.90 -5.91
C ILE A 381 -3.57 8.98 -6.62
N PHE A 382 -2.30 9.19 -6.33
CA PHE A 382 -1.20 8.33 -6.75
C PHE A 382 -0.55 7.68 -5.53
N LEU A 383 -0.32 6.37 -5.60
CA LEU A 383 0.26 5.54 -4.57
C LEU A 383 1.69 5.16 -4.97
N ASP A 384 2.64 6.00 -4.58
CA ASP A 384 4.01 5.91 -5.07
C ASP A 384 4.88 5.09 -4.11
N GLY A 385 5.09 3.81 -4.46
CA GLY A 385 6.11 2.98 -3.81
C GLY A 385 7.51 3.42 -4.25
N PHE A 386 8.39 3.78 -3.30
CA PHE A 386 9.74 4.30 -3.59
C PHE A 386 10.54 3.37 -4.53
N ALA A 387 10.47 2.06 -4.34
CA ALA A 387 11.17 1.08 -5.17
C ALA A 387 10.78 1.15 -6.66
N PHE A 388 9.55 1.55 -6.96
CA PHE A 388 9.01 1.64 -8.33
C PHE A 388 9.19 3.02 -8.94
N HIS A 389 9.00 4.07 -8.13
CA HIS A 389 8.91 5.44 -8.62
C HIS A 389 10.22 6.24 -8.58
N LYS A 390 11.26 5.75 -7.88
CA LYS A 390 12.53 6.48 -7.74
C LYS A 390 13.20 6.83 -9.07
N ASP A 391 12.98 6.02 -10.11
CA ASP A 391 13.58 6.18 -11.44
C ASP A 391 12.59 6.73 -12.49
N SER A 392 11.31 6.87 -12.14
CA SER A 392 10.24 7.40 -13.01
C SER A 392 9.77 8.82 -12.67
N VAL A 393 10.43 9.50 -11.72
CA VAL A 393 10.02 10.84 -11.22
C VAL A 393 9.74 11.84 -12.36
N SER A 394 10.55 11.80 -13.43
CA SER A 394 10.38 12.66 -14.60
C SER A 394 9.04 12.48 -15.32
N ASP A 395 8.54 11.26 -15.45
CA ASP A 395 7.23 10.96 -16.03
C ASP A 395 6.12 11.32 -15.03
N ASP A 396 6.36 11.00 -13.76
CA ASP A 396 5.44 11.22 -12.66
C ASP A 396 5.07 12.70 -12.46
N VAL A 397 6.05 13.60 -12.45
CA VAL A 397 5.83 15.04 -12.31
C VAL A 397 5.07 15.62 -13.50
N GLN A 398 5.34 15.13 -14.73
CA GLN A 398 4.70 15.65 -15.94
C GLN A 398 3.22 15.29 -15.99
N LYS A 399 2.88 14.01 -15.71
CA LYS A 399 1.49 13.55 -15.61
C LYS A 399 0.71 14.31 -14.55
N ARG A 400 1.29 14.46 -13.36
CA ARG A 400 0.66 15.15 -12.22
C ARG A 400 0.53 16.65 -12.45
N GLN A 401 1.52 17.29 -13.07
CA GLN A 401 1.43 18.71 -13.46
C GLN A 401 0.34 18.92 -14.50
N ALA A 402 0.20 18.04 -15.50
CA ALA A 402 -0.88 18.13 -16.50
C ALA A 402 -2.29 17.95 -15.89
N ILE A 403 -2.45 17.07 -14.90
CA ILE A 403 -3.71 16.93 -14.14
C ILE A 403 -4.00 18.21 -13.37
N LYS A 404 -3.01 18.79 -12.68
CA LYS A 404 -3.19 20.07 -11.97
C LYS A 404 -3.55 21.21 -12.93
N ASP A 405 -2.88 21.29 -14.08
CA ASP A 405 -3.07 22.35 -15.08
C ASP A 405 -4.44 22.27 -15.77
N SER A 406 -5.13 21.13 -15.74
CA SER A 406 -6.52 21.01 -16.19
C SER A 406 -7.47 21.91 -15.39
N GLY A 407 -7.10 22.25 -14.15
CA GLY A 407 -7.96 22.99 -13.22
C GLY A 407 -9.13 22.19 -12.66
N ASN A 408 -9.35 20.96 -13.14
CA ASN A 408 -10.51 20.13 -12.79
C ASN A 408 -10.24 19.22 -11.58
N PHE A 409 -8.98 18.95 -11.24
CA PHE A 409 -8.58 18.00 -10.20
C PHE A 409 -7.56 18.59 -9.24
N TRP A 410 -7.59 18.14 -8.00
CA TRP A 410 -6.41 18.14 -7.13
C TRP A 410 -5.60 16.87 -7.34
N VAL A 411 -4.28 16.95 -7.10
CA VAL A 411 -3.39 15.80 -7.20
C VAL A 411 -2.86 15.45 -5.82
N TRP A 412 -2.88 14.17 -5.47
CA TRP A 412 -2.45 13.73 -4.15
C TRP A 412 -1.55 12.51 -4.25
N THR A 413 -0.29 12.63 -3.87
CA THR A 413 0.62 11.49 -3.81
C THR A 413 0.75 10.99 -2.38
N VAL A 414 0.55 9.69 -2.15
CA VAL A 414 0.74 9.02 -0.86
C VAL A 414 1.80 7.93 -1.05
N THR A 415 2.86 7.95 -0.25
CA THR A 415 3.90 6.93 -0.33
C THR A 415 3.68 5.82 0.68
N TRP A 416 4.42 4.72 0.53
CA TRP A 416 4.36 3.61 1.47
C TRP A 416 4.63 4.04 2.92
N ALA A 417 5.61 4.92 3.12
CA ALA A 417 5.99 5.41 4.44
C ALA A 417 4.86 6.23 5.11
N ASP A 418 4.05 6.96 4.33
CA ASP A 418 2.88 7.70 4.85
C ASP A 418 1.81 6.79 5.47
N LEU A 419 1.70 5.53 5.02
CA LEU A 419 0.76 4.53 5.53
C LEU A 419 1.35 3.67 6.68
N GLN A 420 2.64 3.79 6.96
CA GLN A 420 3.34 3.01 7.98
C GLN A 420 3.67 3.82 9.22
N GLU A 421 4.17 5.03 9.02
CA GLU A 421 4.63 5.89 10.10
C GLU A 421 3.68 7.05 10.31
N GLN A 422 3.39 7.35 11.57
CA GLN A 422 2.71 8.60 11.92
C GLN A 422 3.73 9.74 11.94
N GLY A 423 3.30 10.90 11.45
CA GLY A 423 4.13 12.11 11.37
C GLY A 423 5.11 12.07 10.20
N ILE A 424 6.08 12.99 10.22
CA ILE A 424 6.90 13.33 9.05
C ILE A 424 8.37 12.89 9.19
N LYS A 425 8.65 11.81 9.93
CA LYS A 425 10.04 11.36 10.19
C LYS A 425 10.76 10.87 8.92
N HIS A 426 10.01 10.25 8.01
CA HIS A 426 10.47 9.77 6.70
C HIS A 426 10.58 10.87 5.64
N VAL A 427 10.22 12.11 5.97
CA VAL A 427 10.11 13.25 5.05
C VAL A 427 11.28 14.19 5.25
N GLN A 428 11.98 14.59 4.18
CA GLN A 428 12.89 15.73 4.21
C GLN A 428 12.07 17.02 4.30
N ASN A 429 11.81 17.48 5.53
CA ASN A 429 11.04 18.70 5.74
C ASN A 429 11.89 19.96 5.46
N VAL A 430 11.79 20.47 4.23
CA VAL A 430 12.43 21.74 3.83
C VAL A 430 11.49 22.95 3.96
N MET A 431 10.20 22.75 4.29
CA MET A 431 9.25 23.86 4.45
C MET A 431 9.68 24.85 5.54
N GLY A 432 10.41 24.41 6.56
CA GLY A 432 10.90 25.28 7.64
C GLY A 432 12.14 26.12 7.28
N LEU A 433 12.79 25.85 6.14
CA LEU A 433 14.12 26.38 5.79
C LEU A 433 14.05 27.62 4.91
N GLY A 434 15.12 28.41 4.90
CA GLY A 434 15.28 29.55 3.97
C GLY A 434 14.29 30.70 4.14
N HIS A 435 13.51 30.71 5.21
CA HIS A 435 12.56 31.77 5.50
C HIS A 435 13.25 33.11 5.80
N ASN A 436 12.81 34.17 5.13
CA ASN A 436 13.28 35.52 5.39
C ASN A 436 12.60 36.08 6.67
N PRO A 437 13.37 36.40 7.73
CA PRO A 437 12.81 36.93 8.97
C PRO A 437 12.08 38.26 8.80
N ASP A 438 12.51 39.09 7.84
CA ASP A 438 11.85 40.36 7.55
C ASP A 438 10.43 40.11 7.02
N MET A 439 10.25 39.14 6.11
CA MET A 439 8.95 38.83 5.51
C MET A 439 7.94 38.26 6.52
N LYS A 440 8.40 37.75 7.66
CA LYS A 440 7.56 37.30 8.79
C LYS A 440 7.13 38.43 9.72
N GLN A 441 7.72 39.62 9.64
CA GLN A 441 7.37 40.72 10.54
C GLN A 441 5.95 41.24 10.23
N PRO A 442 5.10 41.52 11.25
CA PRO A 442 3.71 41.93 11.05
C PRO A 442 3.52 43.10 10.08
N LYS A 443 4.45 44.06 10.06
CA LYS A 443 4.42 45.21 9.14
C LYS A 443 4.47 44.83 7.66
N PHE A 444 5.11 43.72 7.32
CA PHE A 444 5.24 43.23 5.94
C PHE A 444 4.25 42.10 5.64
N TYR A 445 3.93 41.29 6.64
CA TYR A 445 3.06 40.12 6.47
C TYR A 445 1.56 40.45 6.50
N ASN A 446 1.09 41.20 7.51
CA ASN A 446 -0.34 41.46 7.75
C ASN A 446 -1.06 42.25 6.64
N PRO A 447 -0.42 43.13 5.84
CA PRO A 447 -1.09 43.76 4.71
C PRO A 447 -1.60 42.77 3.66
N PHE A 448 -0.99 41.57 3.60
CA PHE A 448 -1.22 40.60 2.54
C PHE A 448 -1.75 39.25 3.04
N HIS A 449 -1.88 39.08 4.36
CA HIS A 449 -2.33 37.83 4.98
C HIS A 449 -3.22 38.13 6.18
N ASP A 450 -4.32 37.39 6.30
CA ASP A 450 -5.32 37.54 7.38
C ASP A 450 -5.12 36.56 8.55
N THR A 451 -4.20 35.61 8.40
CA THR A 451 -3.99 34.51 9.34
C THR A 451 -2.52 34.44 9.75
N ASN A 452 -2.26 34.29 11.05
CA ASN A 452 -0.90 34.23 11.57
C ASN A 452 -0.11 33.02 11.00
N PHE A 453 1.14 33.26 10.60
CA PHE A 453 2.01 32.23 10.02
C PHE A 453 2.19 31.00 10.93
N ALA A 454 2.41 31.20 12.23
CA ALA A 454 2.63 30.09 13.17
C ALA A 454 1.36 29.23 13.35
N THR A 455 0.17 29.83 13.23
CA THR A 455 -1.10 29.09 13.22
C THR A 455 -1.22 28.22 11.98
N LEU A 456 -0.85 28.75 10.80
CA LEU A 456 -0.85 27.99 9.55
C LEU A 456 0.16 26.83 9.61
N GLU A 457 1.39 27.10 10.02
CA GLU A 457 2.45 26.10 10.19
C GLU A 457 2.04 24.99 11.19
N GLY A 458 1.44 25.36 12.31
CA GLY A 458 0.95 24.41 13.32
C GLY A 458 -0.13 23.45 12.81
N SER A 459 -0.85 23.80 11.74
CA SER A 459 -1.95 22.97 11.22
C SER A 459 -1.50 21.73 10.45
N PHE A 460 -0.26 21.70 9.94
CA PHE A 460 0.23 20.62 9.07
C PHE A 460 1.60 20.05 9.44
N ARG A 461 2.43 20.76 10.24
CA ARG A 461 3.85 20.41 10.46
C ARG A 461 4.11 18.99 11.02
N GLU A 462 3.12 18.36 11.64
CA GLU A 462 3.23 17.00 12.22
C GLU A 462 2.41 15.98 11.41
N ARG A 463 1.90 16.34 10.23
CA ARG A 463 0.98 15.53 9.44
C ARG A 463 1.63 15.12 8.13
N ASN A 464 1.68 13.81 7.89
CA ASN A 464 2.14 13.23 6.63
C ASN A 464 1.07 13.34 5.53
N SER A 465 1.40 12.93 4.30
CA SER A 465 0.50 13.09 3.15
C SER A 465 -0.83 12.36 3.32
N PHE A 466 -0.84 11.18 3.96
CA PHE A 466 -2.09 10.45 4.24
C PHE A 466 -2.93 11.17 5.30
N ALA A 467 -2.32 11.62 6.40
CA ALA A 467 -3.01 12.35 7.45
C ALA A 467 -3.59 13.70 6.96
N LEU A 468 -2.95 14.32 5.97
CA LEU A 468 -3.44 15.51 5.29
C LEU A 468 -4.61 15.17 4.35
N LEU A 469 -4.55 14.07 3.61
CA LEU A 469 -5.68 13.59 2.79
C LEU A 469 -6.92 13.38 3.67
N LEU A 470 -6.78 12.68 4.80
CA LEU A 470 -7.88 12.44 5.74
C LEU A 470 -8.49 13.75 6.27
N ASP A 471 -7.66 14.76 6.51
CA ASP A 471 -8.11 16.09 6.88
C ASP A 471 -8.94 16.75 5.77
N TYR A 472 -8.50 16.63 4.51
CA TYR A 472 -9.23 17.12 3.35
C TYR A 472 -10.59 16.44 3.20
N LEU A 473 -10.64 15.11 3.30
CA LEU A 473 -11.89 14.36 3.13
C LEU A 473 -12.94 14.71 4.17
N SER A 474 -12.49 15.11 5.36
CA SER A 474 -13.37 15.48 6.48
C SER A 474 -14.02 16.85 6.29
N ASP A 475 -13.33 17.80 5.65
CA ASP A 475 -13.80 19.19 5.49
C ASP A 475 -13.10 19.87 4.30
N PRO A 476 -13.42 19.48 3.05
CA PRO A 476 -12.67 19.93 1.89
C PRO A 476 -12.80 21.43 1.64
N GLY A 477 -13.96 22.02 1.97
CA GLY A 477 -14.22 23.45 1.80
C GLY A 477 -13.30 24.31 2.66
N ASN A 478 -13.28 24.10 3.98
CA ASN A 478 -12.43 24.89 4.86
C ASN A 478 -10.95 24.53 4.69
N LYS A 479 -10.62 23.26 4.42
CA LYS A 479 -9.22 22.85 4.17
C LYS A 479 -8.67 23.47 2.90
N THR A 480 -9.45 23.56 1.82
CA THR A 480 -9.05 24.28 0.60
C THR A 480 -8.69 25.73 0.92
N LEU A 481 -9.55 26.45 1.64
CA LEU A 481 -9.29 27.85 2.01
C LEU A 481 -8.08 27.99 2.94
N LEU A 482 -7.94 27.10 3.92
CA LEU A 482 -6.82 27.08 4.86
C LEU A 482 -5.49 26.84 4.12
N TRP A 483 -5.47 25.90 3.19
CA TRP A 483 -4.26 25.54 2.45
C TRP A 483 -3.91 26.56 1.36
N GLN A 484 -4.89 27.24 0.77
CA GLN A 484 -4.63 28.44 -0.05
C GLN A 484 -3.92 29.54 0.75
N LYS A 485 -4.38 29.82 1.97
CA LYS A 485 -3.75 30.80 2.87
C LYS A 485 -2.35 30.36 3.27
N MET A 486 -2.18 29.09 3.59
CA MET A 486 -0.88 28.49 3.93
C MET A 486 0.10 28.61 2.76
N ALA A 487 -0.26 28.15 1.56
CA ALA A 487 0.64 28.16 0.42
C ALA A 487 1.07 29.59 0.03
N ALA A 488 0.16 30.57 0.11
CA ALA A 488 0.49 31.98 -0.08
C ALA A 488 1.44 32.52 1.02
N ALA A 489 1.18 32.20 2.28
CA ALA A 489 2.02 32.62 3.39
C ALA A 489 3.45 32.05 3.27
N PHE A 490 3.59 30.79 2.88
CA PHE A 490 4.88 30.15 2.64
C PHE A 490 5.61 30.76 1.44
N ALA A 491 4.92 30.94 0.30
CA ALA A 491 5.48 31.65 -0.86
C ALA A 491 5.98 33.06 -0.48
N TRP A 492 5.24 33.79 0.36
CA TRP A 492 5.63 35.12 0.83
C TRP A 492 6.89 35.12 1.70
N VAL A 493 6.99 34.23 2.69
CA VAL A 493 8.12 34.24 3.62
C VAL A 493 9.43 33.76 2.99
N TRP A 494 9.38 33.11 1.82
CA TRP A 494 10.56 32.76 1.06
C TRP A 494 11.14 33.89 0.21
N LEU A 495 10.38 34.97 -0.03
CA LEU A 495 10.85 36.11 -0.82
C LEU A 495 12.06 36.80 -0.15
N ASP A 496 13.03 37.20 -0.95
CA ASP A 496 14.18 37.97 -0.49
C ASP A 496 14.33 39.28 -1.27
N PRO A 497 13.68 40.37 -0.79
CA PRO A 497 13.79 41.68 -1.41
C PRO A 497 15.21 42.22 -1.49
N LYS A 498 16.11 41.85 -0.56
CA LYS A 498 17.48 42.37 -0.53
C LYS A 498 18.33 41.68 -1.61
N LYS A 499 18.29 40.36 -1.68
CA LYS A 499 18.93 39.59 -2.77
C LYS A 499 18.36 39.96 -4.13
N SER A 500 17.06 40.27 -4.18
CA SER A 500 16.38 40.75 -5.39
C SER A 500 16.83 42.12 -5.89
N GLN A 501 17.71 42.84 -5.18
CA GLN A 501 18.35 44.06 -5.69
C GLN A 501 19.81 43.83 -6.10
N ASP A 502 20.41 42.69 -5.73
CA ASP A 502 21.78 42.35 -6.07
C ASP A 502 21.86 41.82 -7.52
N THR A 503 22.76 42.42 -8.32
CA THR A 503 22.87 42.08 -9.74
C THR A 503 23.45 40.68 -9.96
N GLY A 504 24.39 40.25 -9.11
CA GLY A 504 24.97 38.91 -9.18
C GLY A 504 23.95 37.83 -8.81
N ALA A 505 23.17 38.05 -7.76
CA ALA A 505 22.10 37.16 -7.35
C ALA A 505 21.01 37.03 -8.41
N LYS A 506 20.62 38.13 -9.08
CA LYS A 506 19.68 38.10 -10.22
C LYS A 506 20.19 37.26 -11.38
N GLN A 507 21.45 37.43 -11.77
CA GLN A 507 22.05 36.66 -12.86
C GLN A 507 22.11 35.16 -12.52
N LYS A 508 22.49 34.84 -11.28
CA LYS A 508 22.51 33.46 -10.79
C LYS A 508 21.11 32.84 -10.73
N TYR A 509 20.13 33.59 -10.23
CA TYR A 509 18.72 33.16 -10.20
C TYR A 509 18.21 32.85 -11.62
N ALA A 510 18.49 33.72 -12.59
CA ALA A 510 18.09 33.49 -13.99
C ALA A 510 18.72 32.22 -14.57
N TYR A 511 20.00 31.95 -14.26
CA TYR A 511 20.67 30.72 -14.67
C TYR A 511 20.03 29.48 -14.03
N GLU A 512 19.77 29.49 -12.72
CA GLU A 512 19.11 28.38 -12.02
C GLU A 512 17.70 28.11 -12.57
N MET A 513 16.92 29.16 -12.87
CA MET A 513 15.59 28.96 -13.46
C MET A 513 15.66 28.31 -14.84
N GLN A 514 16.68 28.59 -15.65
CA GLN A 514 16.88 27.91 -16.94
C GLN A 514 17.16 26.41 -16.79
N GLU A 515 17.76 25.99 -15.67
CA GLU A 515 17.98 24.57 -15.40
C GLU A 515 16.80 23.91 -14.67
N ASN A 516 15.97 24.70 -13.97
CA ASN A 516 14.91 24.18 -13.09
C ASN A 516 13.53 24.25 -13.70
N ALA A 517 13.28 25.17 -14.64
CA ALA A 517 11.97 25.43 -15.18
C ALA A 517 11.92 25.19 -16.70
N SER A 518 10.75 24.74 -17.17
CA SER A 518 10.46 24.59 -18.59
C SER A 518 10.41 25.94 -19.31
N ALA A 519 10.62 25.92 -20.63
CA ALA A 519 10.63 27.14 -21.45
C ALA A 519 9.35 28.00 -21.31
N TYR A 520 8.18 27.36 -21.19
CA TYR A 520 6.92 28.10 -21.02
C TYR A 520 6.80 28.74 -19.63
N ARG A 521 7.44 28.16 -18.60
CA ARG A 521 7.37 28.63 -17.22
C ARG A 521 8.37 29.74 -16.93
N LEU A 522 9.48 29.80 -17.66
CA LEU A 522 10.53 30.82 -17.51
C LEU A 522 9.99 32.25 -17.53
N ASN A 523 9.11 32.59 -18.46
CA ASN A 523 8.55 33.94 -18.56
C ASN A 523 7.76 34.36 -17.31
N ALA A 524 7.16 33.40 -16.60
CA ALA A 524 6.46 33.67 -15.34
C ALA A 524 7.44 33.80 -14.16
N LEU A 525 8.59 33.14 -14.18
CA LEU A 525 9.58 33.21 -13.10
C LEU A 525 10.58 34.36 -13.31
N LEU A 526 10.78 34.79 -14.55
CA LEU A 526 11.66 35.88 -14.99
C LEU A 526 10.85 36.90 -15.81
N PRO A 527 9.89 37.60 -15.20
CA PRO A 527 9.11 38.59 -15.92
C PRO A 527 10.00 39.79 -16.33
N ASP A 528 9.66 40.43 -17.46
CA ASP A 528 10.38 41.62 -17.97
C ASP A 528 10.29 42.83 -17.02
N GLU A 529 9.23 42.88 -16.22
CA GLU A 529 9.01 43.92 -15.22
C GLU A 529 9.77 43.64 -13.91
N PRO A 530 10.10 44.67 -13.11
CA PRO A 530 10.78 44.48 -11.83
C PRO A 530 10.02 43.49 -10.92
N PHE A 531 10.75 42.51 -10.38
CA PHE A 531 10.20 41.45 -9.54
C PHE A 531 11.08 41.19 -8.31
N VAL A 532 10.47 40.57 -7.30
CA VAL A 532 11.14 40.04 -6.11
C VAL A 532 11.13 38.52 -6.20
N PHE A 533 12.30 37.90 -6.03
CA PHE A 533 12.47 36.46 -5.98
C PHE A 533 13.00 36.01 -4.61
N GLY A 534 12.88 34.72 -4.34
CA GLY A 534 13.44 34.06 -3.18
C GLY A 534 13.21 32.55 -3.23
N GLY A 535 13.50 31.84 -2.13
CA GLY A 535 13.30 30.40 -2.02
C GLY A 535 14.52 29.63 -1.54
N LEU A 536 14.60 28.36 -1.94
CA LEU A 536 15.65 27.41 -1.59
C LEU A 536 16.53 27.17 -2.81
N LEU A 537 17.46 28.12 -3.05
CA LEU A 537 18.27 28.20 -4.26
C LEU A 537 19.68 28.66 -3.91
N ASP A 538 20.68 28.36 -4.76
CA ASP A 538 22.03 28.86 -4.53
C ASP A 538 22.13 30.37 -4.75
N SER A 539 21.25 30.98 -5.58
CA SER A 539 21.12 32.46 -5.67
C SER A 539 20.75 33.09 -4.32
N CYS A 540 19.96 32.36 -3.53
CA CYS A 540 19.47 32.78 -2.22
C CYS A 540 20.38 32.29 -1.08
N SER A 541 21.40 31.49 -1.37
CA SER A 541 22.30 30.90 -0.37
C SER A 541 21.56 29.98 0.62
N SER A 542 20.56 29.25 0.11
CA SER A 542 19.61 28.44 0.89
C SER A 542 19.25 27.11 0.22
N SER A 543 20.01 26.71 -0.81
CA SER A 543 19.79 25.47 -1.58
C SER A 543 19.75 24.22 -0.70
N GLN A 544 18.98 23.23 -1.16
CA GLN A 544 18.88 21.91 -0.57
C GLN A 544 19.23 20.86 -1.64
N GLN A 545 19.76 19.72 -1.21
CA GLN A 545 20.30 18.71 -2.13
C GLN A 545 19.28 18.20 -3.16
N PHE A 546 18.03 17.93 -2.75
CA PHE A 546 17.04 17.28 -3.59
C PHE A 546 15.88 18.18 -4.03
N ILE A 547 15.59 19.24 -3.27
CA ILE A 547 14.40 20.08 -3.48
C ILE A 547 14.84 21.52 -3.64
N GLU A 548 14.64 22.06 -4.85
CA GLU A 548 14.84 23.47 -5.14
C GLU A 548 13.50 24.15 -5.29
N LEU A 549 13.38 25.37 -4.75
CA LEU A 549 12.13 26.11 -4.73
C LEU A 549 12.36 27.57 -5.06
N ALA A 550 11.56 28.11 -5.97
CA ALA A 550 11.53 29.53 -6.33
C ALA A 550 10.17 30.15 -5.98
N ALA A 551 10.19 31.22 -5.19
CA ALA A 551 9.05 32.10 -4.96
C ALA A 551 9.28 33.42 -5.70
N VAL A 552 8.27 33.89 -6.44
CA VAL A 552 8.36 35.13 -7.23
C VAL A 552 7.11 35.96 -7.04
N VAL A 553 7.29 37.27 -6.93
CA VAL A 553 6.19 38.24 -7.02
C VAL A 553 6.62 39.47 -7.81
N PRO A 554 5.83 39.94 -8.78
CA PRO A 554 6.08 41.22 -9.43
C PRO A 554 6.08 42.36 -8.43
N GLN A 555 7.05 43.27 -8.53
CA GLN A 555 7.21 44.38 -7.58
C GLN A 555 5.99 45.31 -7.59
N GLN A 556 5.29 45.39 -8.73
CA GLN A 556 4.05 46.17 -8.85
C GLN A 556 2.87 45.61 -8.04
N ALA A 557 2.93 44.36 -7.59
CA ALA A 557 1.92 43.77 -6.72
C ALA A 557 2.08 44.22 -5.26
N ILE A 558 3.30 44.60 -4.85
CA ILE A 558 3.64 44.98 -3.47
C ILE A 558 3.26 46.45 -3.25
N LYS A 559 1.96 46.71 -3.15
CA LYS A 559 1.37 48.04 -2.91
C LYS A 559 0.33 47.93 -1.80
N SER A 560 0.09 49.02 -1.07
CA SER A 560 -0.91 49.05 0.02
C SER A 560 -2.35 48.85 -0.46
N THR A 561 -2.62 49.02 -1.76
CA THR A 561 -3.95 48.86 -2.36
C THR A 561 -4.25 47.43 -2.81
N THR A 562 -3.25 46.55 -2.86
CA THR A 562 -3.42 45.16 -3.31
C THR A 562 -4.17 44.36 -2.24
N SER A 563 -5.32 43.79 -2.60
CA SER A 563 -6.07 42.95 -1.66
C SER A 563 -5.35 41.64 -1.36
N ILE A 564 -5.73 40.98 -0.26
CA ILE A 564 -5.18 39.66 0.12
C ILE A 564 -5.42 38.64 -1.00
N GLU A 565 -6.63 38.61 -1.55
CA GLU A 565 -6.97 37.70 -2.65
C GLU A 565 -6.18 38.00 -3.92
N GLN A 566 -6.02 39.28 -4.27
CA GLN A 566 -5.14 39.67 -5.37
C GLN A 566 -3.72 39.16 -5.10
N MET A 567 -3.13 39.45 -3.94
CA MET A 567 -1.76 39.02 -3.64
C MET A 567 -1.56 37.51 -3.80
N ARG A 568 -2.53 36.68 -3.40
CA ARG A 568 -2.47 35.22 -3.62
C ARG A 568 -2.36 34.84 -5.10
N ASN A 569 -3.01 35.58 -6.00
CA ASN A 569 -2.94 35.38 -7.45
C ASN A 569 -1.65 35.95 -8.08
N TRP A 570 -0.96 36.88 -7.41
CA TRP A 570 0.32 37.44 -7.87
C TRP A 570 1.53 36.64 -7.42
N LEU A 571 1.41 35.88 -6.34
CA LEU A 571 2.46 35.00 -5.82
C LEU A 571 2.62 33.78 -6.73
N ARG A 572 3.86 33.55 -7.18
CA ARG A 572 4.23 32.42 -8.03
C ARG A 572 5.15 31.50 -7.26
N LEU A 573 4.92 30.20 -7.39
CA LEU A 573 5.75 29.17 -6.79
C LEU A 573 6.17 28.15 -7.84
N HIS A 574 7.43 27.73 -7.78
CA HIS A 574 7.96 26.68 -8.63
C HIS A 574 8.86 25.76 -7.81
N ILE A 575 8.62 24.45 -7.88
CA ILE A 575 9.37 23.43 -7.15
C ILE A 575 10.03 22.49 -8.15
N CYS A 576 11.33 22.30 -8.06
CA CYS A 576 12.08 21.36 -8.90
C CYS A 576 12.72 20.29 -8.02
N PHE A 577 12.47 19.02 -8.36
CA PHE A 577 13.13 17.88 -7.72
C PHE A 577 14.36 17.44 -8.51
N ASP A 578 15.48 17.21 -7.82
CA ASP A 578 16.69 16.66 -8.44
C ASP A 578 16.63 15.13 -8.53
N ASP A 579 16.09 14.62 -9.64
CA ASP A 579 15.96 13.20 -9.95
C ASP A 579 17.16 12.63 -10.74
N ARG A 580 18.31 13.31 -10.78
CA ARG A 580 19.48 12.87 -11.57
C ARG A 580 20.17 11.65 -10.96
N TYR A 581 20.21 11.57 -9.62
CA TYR A 581 20.99 10.56 -8.89
C TYR A 581 20.14 9.84 -7.83
N SER A 582 19.34 8.86 -8.26
CA SER A 582 18.43 8.09 -7.38
C SER A 582 19.11 7.19 -6.33
N GLN A 583 20.45 7.08 -6.37
CA GLN A 583 21.26 6.27 -5.45
C GLN A 583 21.86 7.09 -4.31
N ASP A 584 21.68 8.43 -4.32
CA ASP A 584 22.26 9.30 -3.30
C ASP A 584 21.62 9.05 -1.91
N ASN A 585 22.45 9.13 -0.87
CA ASN A 585 21.98 8.99 0.50
C ASN A 585 20.94 10.07 0.83
N GLY A 586 19.77 9.64 1.31
CA GLY A 586 18.66 10.55 1.65
C GLY A 586 17.70 10.85 0.50
N TYR A 587 17.93 10.30 -0.70
CA TYR A 587 17.05 10.50 -1.86
C TYR A 587 15.59 10.09 -1.57
N GLU A 588 15.35 9.00 -0.84
CA GLU A 588 14.01 8.59 -0.43
C GLU A 588 13.32 9.63 0.47
N ALA A 589 14.04 10.21 1.43
CA ALA A 589 13.49 11.26 2.29
C ALA A 589 13.20 12.54 1.48
N GLY A 590 14.07 12.87 0.51
CA GLY A 590 13.85 13.96 -0.44
C GLY A 590 12.63 13.72 -1.32
N PHE A 591 12.47 12.51 -1.85
CA PHE A 591 11.31 12.09 -2.65
C PHE A 591 9.99 12.22 -1.86
N ASN A 592 9.97 11.71 -0.62
CA ASN A 592 8.83 11.89 0.28
C ASN A 592 8.57 13.37 0.61
N GLY A 593 9.65 14.15 0.83
CA GLY A 593 9.62 15.60 1.04
C GLY A 593 8.98 16.38 -0.10
N PHE A 594 9.38 16.06 -1.33
CA PHE A 594 8.88 16.70 -2.53
C PHE A 594 7.38 16.49 -2.71
N TRP A 595 6.90 15.24 -2.65
CA TRP A 595 5.48 14.96 -2.81
C TRP A 595 4.63 15.54 -1.67
N TRP A 596 5.12 15.48 -0.43
CA TRP A 596 4.47 16.12 0.70
C TRP A 596 4.30 17.64 0.49
N MET A 597 5.31 18.31 -0.08
CA MET A 597 5.24 19.73 -0.44
C MET A 597 4.26 19.98 -1.59
N VAL A 598 4.26 19.16 -2.64
CA VAL A 598 3.32 19.29 -3.76
C VAL A 598 1.88 19.19 -3.27
N ASN A 599 1.57 18.19 -2.43
CA ASN A 599 0.24 18.00 -1.87
C ASN A 599 -0.28 19.24 -1.13
N LEU A 600 0.58 19.93 -0.38
CA LEU A 600 0.24 21.11 0.42
C LEU A 600 0.22 22.41 -0.40
N LEU A 601 1.19 22.60 -1.29
CA LEU A 601 1.42 23.87 -1.98
C LEU A 601 0.64 24.01 -3.30
N GLN A 602 0.06 22.92 -3.81
CA GLN A 602 -0.77 22.93 -5.02
C GLN A 602 -1.97 23.90 -4.94
N PHE A 603 -2.40 24.26 -3.72
CA PHE A 603 -3.53 25.16 -3.48
C PHE A 603 -3.20 26.62 -3.80
N LEU A 604 -1.93 26.99 -3.99
CA LEU A 604 -1.61 28.31 -4.54
C LEU A 604 -1.97 28.33 -6.05
N PRO A 605 -2.71 29.35 -6.54
CA PRO A 605 -3.16 29.41 -7.93
C PRO A 605 -2.02 29.22 -8.94
N ASP A 606 -0.92 29.94 -8.75
CA ASP A 606 0.25 29.91 -9.65
C ASP A 606 1.41 29.09 -9.06
N MET A 607 1.13 27.83 -8.70
CA MET A 607 2.13 26.85 -8.30
C MET A 607 2.40 25.82 -9.39
N THR A 608 3.67 25.52 -9.63
CA THR A 608 4.12 24.49 -10.58
C THR A 608 5.20 23.63 -9.95
N PHE A 609 5.34 22.40 -10.41
CA PHE A 609 6.39 21.49 -9.99
C PHE A 609 6.93 20.69 -11.18
N THR A 610 8.20 20.28 -11.09
CA THR A 610 8.90 19.54 -12.13
C THR A 610 10.07 18.76 -11.53
N SER A 611 10.83 18.07 -12.37
CA SER A 611 12.12 17.47 -12.04
C SER A 611 13.21 17.89 -13.03
N ARG A 612 14.47 17.77 -12.63
CA ARG A 612 15.62 18.10 -13.48
C ARG A 612 15.59 17.33 -14.80
N LYS A 613 15.26 16.03 -14.79
CA LYS A 613 15.11 15.25 -16.03
C LYS A 613 13.90 15.71 -16.86
N ALA A 614 12.77 16.05 -16.25
CA ALA A 614 11.57 16.49 -16.97
C ALA A 614 11.78 17.82 -17.72
N VAL A 615 12.60 18.73 -17.20
CA VAL A 615 12.98 19.97 -17.90
C VAL A 615 13.70 19.68 -19.22
N HIS A 616 14.55 18.65 -19.25
CA HIS A 616 15.32 18.26 -20.44
C HIS A 616 14.62 17.23 -21.34
N LEU A 617 13.62 16.51 -20.82
CA LEU A 617 12.83 15.49 -21.52
C LEU A 617 11.32 15.78 -21.43
N PRO A 618 10.85 16.93 -21.97
CA PRO A 618 9.44 17.28 -21.91
C PRO A 618 8.61 16.39 -22.84
N GLN A 619 7.51 15.85 -22.32
CA GLN A 619 6.47 15.21 -23.09
C GLN A 619 5.69 16.26 -23.87
N LYS A 620 5.19 15.87 -25.04
CA LYS A 620 4.33 16.72 -25.85
C LYS A 620 2.90 16.54 -25.37
N PRO A 621 2.27 17.55 -24.72
CA PRO A 621 0.87 17.44 -24.36
C PRO A 621 0.01 17.35 -25.63
N GLU A 622 -1.03 16.53 -25.57
CA GLU A 622 -2.08 16.53 -26.59
C GLU A 622 -2.90 17.82 -26.50
N ALA A 623 -3.45 18.25 -27.63
CA ALA A 623 -4.21 19.49 -27.72
C ALA A 623 -5.55 19.36 -26.97
N VAL A 624 -5.58 19.84 -25.73
CA VAL A 624 -6.81 20.00 -24.96
C VAL A 624 -7.58 21.20 -25.52
N LYS A 625 -8.73 20.94 -26.15
CA LYS A 625 -9.69 22.01 -26.44
C LYS A 625 -10.38 22.34 -25.12
N MET A 626 -10.12 23.50 -24.54
CA MET A 626 -10.94 24.01 -23.43
C MET A 626 -12.40 24.06 -23.91
N GLN A 627 -13.21 23.10 -23.48
CA GLN A 627 -14.65 23.26 -23.49
C GLN A 627 -14.94 24.21 -22.33
N THR A 628 -15.14 25.49 -22.64
CA THR A 628 -15.86 26.38 -21.76
C THR A 628 -17.24 25.78 -21.56
N SER A 629 -17.48 25.14 -20.41
CA SER A 629 -18.78 24.67 -19.99
C SER A 629 -19.72 25.87 -20.02
N VAL A 630 -20.60 25.91 -21.02
CA VAL A 630 -21.71 26.85 -21.04
C VAL A 630 -22.60 26.40 -19.90
N VAL A 631 -22.69 27.20 -18.84
CA VAL A 631 -23.71 27.04 -17.81
C VAL A 631 -25.05 27.24 -18.51
N VAL A 632 -25.69 26.15 -18.90
CA VAL A 632 -27.09 26.18 -19.32
C VAL A 632 -27.89 26.10 -18.04
N ASP A 633 -28.47 27.24 -17.67
CA ASP A 633 -29.41 27.37 -16.56
C ASP A 633 -30.71 26.63 -16.95
N ILE A 634 -30.75 25.32 -16.73
CA ILE A 634 -31.95 24.50 -16.91
C ILE A 634 -32.62 24.44 -15.55
N GLN A 635 -33.71 25.18 -15.36
CA GLN A 635 -34.59 24.98 -14.21
C GLN A 635 -35.31 23.63 -14.36
N PRO A 636 -35.05 22.63 -13.50
CA PRO A 636 -35.76 21.36 -13.52
C PRO A 636 -37.10 21.49 -12.78
N ASP A 637 -38.13 20.82 -13.30
CA ASP A 637 -39.40 20.60 -12.60
C ASP A 637 -39.19 19.71 -11.35
N GLU A 638 -40.04 19.84 -10.31
CA GLU A 638 -39.92 19.14 -9.01
C GLU A 638 -39.80 17.61 -9.15
N SER A 639 -40.30 17.06 -10.26
CA SER A 639 -40.22 15.62 -10.60
C SER A 639 -38.79 15.08 -10.79
N TRP A 640 -37.81 15.93 -11.10
CA TRP A 640 -36.40 15.54 -11.25
C TRP A 640 -35.56 15.75 -10.00
N ALA A 641 -36.13 16.36 -8.95
CA ALA A 641 -35.41 16.78 -7.76
C ALA A 641 -34.72 15.60 -7.06
N GLU A 642 -35.37 14.44 -6.98
CA GLU A 642 -34.82 13.25 -6.31
C GLU A 642 -33.63 12.65 -7.08
N ILE A 643 -33.72 12.58 -8.42
CA ILE A 643 -32.62 12.09 -9.30
C ILE A 643 -31.41 13.04 -9.24
N LEU A 644 -31.68 14.35 -9.19
CA LEU A 644 -30.68 15.41 -9.06
C LEU A 644 -30.05 15.46 -7.66
N GLU A 645 -30.85 15.24 -6.61
CA GLU A 645 -30.42 15.22 -5.20
C GLU A 645 -29.53 14.00 -4.91
N PHE A 646 -29.86 12.84 -5.47
CA PHE A 646 -29.08 11.61 -5.32
C PHE A 646 -27.95 11.45 -6.36
N GLY A 647 -27.84 12.34 -7.34
CA GLY A 647 -26.75 12.37 -8.33
C GLY A 647 -26.63 11.09 -9.15
N LEU A 648 -27.76 10.42 -9.42
CA LEU A 648 -27.80 9.09 -10.02
C LEU A 648 -27.45 9.09 -11.52
N LEU A 649 -27.47 10.27 -12.16
CA LEU A 649 -27.21 10.50 -13.59
C LEU A 649 -26.36 11.76 -13.80
N GLY A 650 -25.48 11.74 -14.81
CA GLY A 650 -24.67 12.90 -15.21
C GLY A 650 -25.48 13.99 -15.93
N ALA A 651 -24.97 15.22 -15.96
CA ALA A 651 -25.68 16.35 -16.58
C ALA A 651 -25.98 16.15 -18.08
N GLU A 652 -25.09 15.47 -18.82
CA GLU A 652 -25.30 15.12 -20.23
C GLU A 652 -26.41 14.06 -20.39
N GLU A 653 -26.47 13.06 -19.50
CA GLU A 653 -27.48 12.01 -19.49
C GLU A 653 -28.86 12.57 -19.13
N ILE A 654 -28.91 13.50 -18.17
CA ILE A 654 -30.14 14.22 -17.81
C ILE A 654 -30.63 15.06 -18.98
N ALA A 655 -29.75 15.80 -19.66
CA ALA A 655 -30.12 16.58 -20.84
C ALA A 655 -30.65 15.68 -21.98
N LEU A 656 -30.03 14.50 -22.19
CA LEU A 656 -30.49 13.50 -23.15
C LEU A 656 -31.86 12.93 -22.78
N LEU A 657 -32.09 12.58 -21.50
CA LEU A 657 -33.38 12.06 -21.06
C LEU A 657 -34.49 13.11 -21.09
N GLN A 658 -34.18 14.38 -20.78
CA GLN A 658 -35.11 15.50 -20.91
C GLN A 658 -35.48 15.80 -22.37
N SER A 659 -34.67 15.36 -23.34
CA SER A 659 -35.03 15.43 -24.76
C SER A 659 -36.15 14.44 -25.13
N LEU A 660 -36.34 13.39 -24.33
CA LEU A 660 -37.47 12.48 -24.48
C LEU A 660 -38.72 13.17 -23.94
N SER A 661 -39.83 13.05 -24.66
CA SER A 661 -41.13 13.55 -24.20
C SER A 661 -41.74 12.64 -23.10
N LEU A 662 -40.92 12.23 -22.13
CA LEU A 662 -41.25 11.36 -21.00
C LEU A 662 -41.05 12.13 -19.68
N PRO A 663 -41.80 11.79 -18.61
CA PRO A 663 -41.59 12.38 -17.29
C PRO A 663 -40.27 11.90 -16.66
N ALA A 664 -39.92 12.39 -15.46
CA ALA A 664 -38.75 11.88 -14.75
C ALA A 664 -38.88 10.36 -14.49
N PRO A 665 -37.83 9.56 -14.75
CA PRO A 665 -37.87 8.11 -14.53
C PRO A 665 -37.83 7.75 -13.04
N THR A 666 -38.36 6.60 -12.70
CA THR A 666 -38.07 5.92 -11.44
C THR A 666 -36.74 5.19 -11.57
N VAL A 667 -35.79 5.47 -10.68
CA VAL A 667 -34.47 4.82 -10.69
C VAL A 667 -34.51 3.52 -9.89
N GLY A 668 -33.91 2.44 -10.39
CA GLY A 668 -33.85 1.14 -9.70
C GLY A 668 -35.22 0.51 -9.52
N TYR A 669 -36.00 0.42 -10.59
CA TYR A 669 -37.38 -0.09 -10.54
C TYR A 669 -37.40 -1.62 -10.51
N GLU A 670 -37.88 -2.17 -9.39
CA GLU A 670 -38.06 -3.60 -9.18
C GLU A 670 -39.35 -4.12 -9.86
N LEU A 671 -39.19 -5.04 -10.82
CA LEU A 671 -40.28 -5.78 -11.44
C LEU A 671 -40.63 -6.99 -10.58
N GLN A 672 -41.88 -7.06 -10.13
CA GLN A 672 -42.40 -8.15 -9.30
C GLN A 672 -43.26 -9.13 -10.11
N ASP A 673 -43.25 -10.39 -9.68
CA ASP A 673 -44.19 -11.41 -10.18
C ASP A 673 -45.55 -11.37 -9.46
N ASP A 674 -46.42 -12.34 -9.77
CA ASP A 674 -47.78 -12.38 -9.26
C ASP A 674 -47.84 -12.76 -7.75
N ASP A 675 -46.74 -13.31 -7.21
CA ASP A 675 -46.55 -13.66 -5.79
C ASP A 675 -45.84 -12.55 -5.00
N GLY A 676 -45.41 -11.46 -5.67
CA GLY A 676 -44.73 -10.31 -5.07
C GLY A 676 -43.22 -10.49 -4.93
N GLU A 677 -42.62 -11.52 -5.52
CA GLU A 677 -41.17 -11.68 -5.56
C GLU A 677 -40.55 -10.81 -6.66
N ILE A 678 -39.40 -10.20 -6.38
CA ILE A 678 -38.66 -9.37 -7.34
C ILE A 678 -37.97 -10.30 -8.34
N ILE A 679 -38.34 -10.20 -9.61
CA ILE A 679 -37.85 -11.06 -10.69
C ILE A 679 -36.87 -10.36 -11.64
N ALA A 680 -36.88 -9.03 -11.71
CA ALA A 680 -35.94 -8.23 -12.50
C ALA A 680 -35.90 -6.79 -11.98
N GLU A 681 -34.88 -6.02 -12.36
CA GLU A 681 -34.75 -4.60 -12.00
C GLU A 681 -34.37 -3.78 -13.24
N ALA A 682 -34.91 -2.57 -13.36
CA ALA A 682 -34.54 -1.62 -14.42
C ALA A 682 -33.81 -0.41 -13.84
N ASP A 683 -32.71 0.00 -14.47
CA ASP A 683 -31.91 1.15 -14.05
C ASP A 683 -32.76 2.44 -14.09
N LEU A 684 -33.51 2.64 -15.18
CA LEU A 684 -34.52 3.70 -15.30
C LEU A 684 -35.84 3.13 -15.82
N ALA A 685 -36.95 3.44 -15.17
CA ALA A 685 -38.26 2.99 -15.61
C ALA A 685 -39.30 4.11 -15.63
N TRP A 686 -40.27 3.97 -16.52
CA TRP A 686 -41.46 4.81 -16.62
C TRP A 686 -42.69 3.92 -16.44
N PRO A 687 -43.12 3.65 -15.19
CA PRO A 687 -44.14 2.64 -14.91
C PRO A 687 -45.49 2.90 -15.58
N LEU A 688 -45.87 4.18 -15.73
CA LEU A 688 -47.11 4.57 -16.39
C LEU A 688 -47.07 4.30 -17.91
N GLN A 689 -45.91 4.48 -18.53
CA GLN A 689 -45.67 4.27 -19.97
C GLN A 689 -45.24 2.84 -20.30
N LYS A 690 -44.98 2.01 -19.27
CA LYS A 690 -44.37 0.69 -19.39
C LYS A 690 -43.10 0.70 -20.24
N GLN A 691 -42.22 1.66 -19.99
CA GLN A 691 -40.92 1.74 -20.63
C GLN A 691 -39.82 1.51 -19.60
N ALA A 692 -38.78 0.76 -19.97
CA ALA A 692 -37.63 0.50 -19.11
C ALA A 692 -36.33 0.63 -19.90
N LEU A 693 -35.34 1.26 -19.30
CA LEU A 693 -33.98 1.27 -19.78
C LEU A 693 -33.14 0.40 -18.85
N ILE A 694 -32.45 -0.58 -19.43
CA ILE A 694 -31.58 -1.50 -18.73
C ILE A 694 -30.17 -1.32 -19.29
N ILE A 695 -29.22 -0.93 -18.45
CA ILE A 695 -27.89 -0.52 -18.91
C ILE A 695 -27.00 -1.75 -19.05
N ASP A 696 -26.99 -2.63 -18.03
CA ASP A 696 -25.95 -3.65 -17.90
C ASP A 696 -26.47 -5.11 -17.88
N ASN A 697 -27.72 -5.36 -17.48
CA ASN A 697 -28.24 -6.73 -17.33
C ASN A 697 -29.20 -7.14 -18.45
N GLN A 698 -28.65 -7.63 -19.57
CA GLN A 698 -29.43 -8.02 -20.74
C GLN A 698 -30.49 -9.09 -20.44
N GLU A 699 -30.27 -9.98 -19.45
CA GLU A 699 -31.24 -11.04 -19.10
C GLU A 699 -32.57 -10.46 -18.59
N PHE A 700 -32.53 -9.29 -17.95
CA PHE A 700 -33.72 -8.61 -17.43
C PHE A 700 -34.61 -8.04 -18.55
N THR A 701 -34.07 -7.82 -19.75
CA THR A 701 -34.84 -7.28 -20.88
C THR A 701 -35.98 -8.22 -21.29
N ALA A 702 -35.73 -9.53 -21.33
CA ALA A 702 -36.72 -10.55 -21.68
C ALA A 702 -37.84 -10.64 -20.64
N LEU A 703 -37.50 -10.44 -19.36
CA LEU A 703 -38.45 -10.49 -18.24
C LEU A 703 -39.40 -9.30 -18.27
N PHE A 704 -38.87 -8.08 -18.44
CA PHE A 704 -39.68 -6.88 -18.63
C PHE A 704 -40.56 -6.98 -19.89
N ALA A 705 -40.01 -7.43 -21.02
CA ALA A 705 -40.76 -7.63 -22.26
C ALA A 705 -41.90 -8.64 -22.09
N SER A 706 -41.69 -9.72 -21.33
CA SER A 706 -42.73 -10.73 -21.04
C SER A 706 -43.93 -10.19 -20.26
N LYS A 707 -43.74 -9.13 -19.46
CA LYS A 707 -44.79 -8.40 -18.72
C LYS A 707 -45.34 -7.20 -19.52
N GLY A 708 -45.00 -7.11 -20.81
CA GLY A 708 -45.52 -6.11 -21.75
C GLY A 708 -44.88 -4.73 -21.61
N TRP A 709 -43.63 -4.66 -21.15
CA TRP A 709 -42.84 -3.43 -21.16
C TRP A 709 -42.04 -3.29 -22.46
N HIS A 710 -41.87 -2.04 -22.90
CA HIS A 710 -40.96 -1.69 -23.98
C HIS A 710 -39.59 -1.39 -23.39
N VAL A 711 -38.57 -2.14 -23.80
CA VAL A 711 -37.26 -2.15 -23.14
C VAL A 711 -36.18 -1.73 -24.11
N ALA A 712 -35.37 -0.74 -23.72
CA ALA A 712 -34.11 -0.44 -24.36
C ALA A 712 -32.94 -1.01 -23.53
N PHE A 713 -31.92 -1.51 -24.21
CA PHE A 713 -30.73 -2.06 -23.58
C PHE A 713 -29.47 -1.34 -24.07
N GLY A 714 -28.68 -0.80 -23.14
CA GLY A 714 -27.45 -0.07 -23.45
C GLY A 714 -27.25 1.18 -22.60
N PRO A 715 -26.10 1.88 -22.77
CA PRO A 715 -25.81 3.13 -22.07
C PRO A 715 -26.79 4.24 -22.43
N ILE A 716 -26.87 5.29 -21.62
CA ILE A 716 -27.73 6.45 -21.89
C ILE A 716 -27.09 7.30 -23.00
N ASP A 717 -27.39 6.94 -24.25
CA ASP A 717 -26.97 7.66 -25.45
C ASP A 717 -28.12 7.82 -26.46
N GLU A 718 -27.93 8.65 -27.48
CA GLU A 718 -28.98 8.95 -28.47
C GLU A 718 -29.53 7.69 -29.17
N ASN A 719 -28.70 6.67 -29.40
CA ASN A 719 -29.12 5.45 -30.08
C ASN A 719 -30.04 4.61 -29.19
N THR A 720 -29.65 4.43 -27.92
CA THR A 720 -30.40 3.62 -26.95
C THR A 720 -31.74 4.30 -26.61
N LEU A 721 -31.75 5.63 -26.50
CA LEU A 721 -32.96 6.40 -26.24
C LEU A 721 -33.93 6.46 -27.45
N GLN A 722 -33.43 6.35 -28.68
CA GLN A 722 -34.29 6.17 -29.87
C GLN A 722 -35.04 4.83 -29.83
N HIS A 723 -34.37 3.76 -29.39
CA HIS A 723 -35.02 2.46 -29.19
C HIS A 723 -36.11 2.51 -28.12
N LEU A 724 -35.91 3.31 -27.06
CA LEU A 724 -36.89 3.47 -25.99
C LEU A 724 -38.15 4.25 -26.42
N SER A 725 -38.01 5.24 -27.31
CA SER A 725 -39.12 6.10 -27.78
C SER A 725 -39.99 5.48 -28.88
N GLY A 726 -39.75 4.21 -29.25
CA GLY A 726 -40.53 3.48 -30.25
C GLY A 726 -40.20 3.86 -31.70
N GLY A 727 -39.01 4.44 -31.95
CA GLY A 727 -38.52 4.69 -33.29
C GLY A 727 -37.89 3.44 -33.91
N ASP A 728 -38.63 2.75 -34.79
CA ASP A 728 -38.02 1.78 -35.71
C ASP A 728 -37.05 2.51 -36.65
N LYS A 729 -35.77 2.15 -36.56
CA LYS A 729 -34.92 1.87 -37.72
C LYS A 729 -34.01 0.68 -37.46
#